data_AF-A0A970D492-F1
#
_entry.id   AF-A0A970D492-F1
#
_cell.length_a   1.000
_cell.length_b   1.000
_cell.length_c   1.000
_cell.angle_alpha   90.00
_cell.angle_beta   90.00
_cell.angle_gamma   90.00
#
_symmetry.space_group_name_H-M   'P 1'
#
loop_
_entity.id
_entity.type
_entity.pdbx_description
1 polymer ?
#
loop_
_entity_poly.entity_id
_entity_poly.type
_entity_poly.pdbx_seq_one_letter_code
_entity_poly.pdbx_strand_id
1 'polypeptide(L)'
;MKLIKKNLENLGENSVKTKNKFIEQTKAKLPIILIFILFAAIISYQDKRFFGHDFKEKAIVKPYIPELPKINDIKQIAKLNLAEIIEQEKGKAQAAILDANGNQIGRVLQTMPLCQDLIGFSSNIPMSVILDMDNMILDILVHKNSETPSFMKRIEDAGLLKAYRGKHTKEAATFAPDTITRATRSSSCMIQSLNRTISNYENIVAKEIQQSKQNRRKYSALSIFLLLALAACFNVGSLAKYRKFWLFLAVLIPGVIFPSLLSADMLYSALVNGISLKKDLFLIILAFCAFFIPLVFNRNFYCVWYCPFGALQELSNKCVSKEYKIKHKYLKYFKHLRISIFILLLCYFLLGFRLNLSEVEPFSIFYIGTTARSVKVIVLVVLLLALFVPRPWCNYICPLGEALEKCRYKKQEGDSGEKRMSVSDIFNIIFVIAIVVVILYLPKDYETGVQQTMPLIETKGAAKTIEPSQPLNQPILNQSQTVTEKITLSNEVTKNIFARKSVREFKGLPVSTDVLYALVKAGSAAPTAMNVKPWRFVIIEHSHLHSLEGIIRPITMNTAGGAIVVCGDLKIAEEGNTLPFWMLDCAIAAQNILLTAESYSLGAVWNSVYPSDERTANLQKILNLPENVVPLCVIPIGYPLGGEKPKEKYDPSKVHLNTY
;
A
#
# COMPACT_ATOMS: atom_id res chain seq x y z
N MET A 1 -14.64 59.56 31.42
CA MET A 1 -15.68 58.54 31.73
C MET A 1 -16.78 58.39 30.67
N LYS A 2 -17.46 59.45 30.21
CA LYS A 2 -18.56 59.32 29.21
C LYS A 2 -18.14 58.69 27.87
N LEU A 3 -16.91 58.93 27.39
CA LEU A 3 -16.39 58.34 26.14
C LEU A 3 -16.13 56.81 26.26
N ILE A 4 -15.68 56.36 27.43
CA ILE A 4 -15.38 54.95 27.71
C ILE A 4 -16.69 54.16 27.84
N LYS A 5 -17.71 54.73 28.47
CA LYS A 5 -19.05 54.13 28.59
C LYS A 5 -19.71 53.93 27.22
N LYS A 6 -19.62 54.95 26.34
CA LYS A 6 -20.12 54.87 24.96
C LYS A 6 -19.37 53.83 24.10
N ASN A 7 -18.07 53.65 24.31
CA ASN A 7 -17.29 52.63 23.61
C ASN A 7 -17.58 51.21 24.12
N LEU A 8 -17.86 51.03 25.42
CA LEU A 8 -18.25 49.74 26.00
C LEU A 8 -19.67 49.31 25.59
N GLU A 9 -20.62 50.27 25.50
CA GLU A 9 -21.97 50.01 24.98
C GLU A 9 -21.93 49.62 23.48
N ASN A 10 -21.10 50.30 22.67
CA ASN A 10 -20.89 49.95 21.26
C ASN A 10 -20.18 48.59 21.04
N LEU A 11 -19.31 48.17 21.97
CA LEU A 11 -18.69 46.84 21.95
C LEU A 11 -19.70 45.74 22.31
N GLY A 12 -20.58 46.02 23.27
CA GLY A 12 -21.70 45.15 23.65
C GLY A 12 -22.68 44.91 22.50
N GLU A 13 -23.18 45.98 21.87
CA GLU A 13 -24.11 45.89 20.73
C GLU A 13 -23.51 45.21 19.50
N ASN A 14 -22.24 45.48 19.18
CA ASN A 14 -21.57 44.81 18.07
C ASN A 14 -21.35 43.32 18.35
N SER A 15 -21.02 42.93 19.59
CA SER A 15 -20.88 41.50 19.95
C SER A 15 -22.22 40.75 19.85
N VAL A 16 -23.33 41.37 20.27
CA VAL A 16 -24.68 40.79 20.21
C VAL A 16 -25.17 40.69 18.76
N LYS A 17 -24.97 41.73 17.93
CA LYS A 17 -25.26 41.67 16.48
C LYS A 17 -24.44 40.58 15.78
N THR A 18 -23.18 40.40 16.13
CA THR A 18 -22.31 39.37 15.53
C THR A 18 -22.74 37.96 15.95
N LYS A 19 -23.13 37.77 17.22
CA LYS A 19 -23.63 36.50 17.76
C LYS A 19 -24.98 36.10 17.16
N ASN A 20 -25.92 37.03 17.01
CA ASN A 20 -27.20 36.80 16.35
C ASN A 20 -27.03 36.49 14.85
N LYS A 21 -26.10 37.18 14.18
CA LYS A 21 -25.76 36.92 12.78
C LYS A 21 -25.15 35.52 12.57
N PHE A 22 -24.30 35.05 13.50
CA PHE A 22 -23.74 33.69 13.47
C PHE A 22 -24.81 32.60 13.70
N ILE A 23 -25.76 32.83 14.61
CA ILE A 23 -26.85 31.90 14.88
C ILE A 23 -27.81 31.78 13.68
N GLU A 24 -28.21 32.89 13.06
CA GLU A 24 -29.01 32.86 11.82
C GLU A 24 -28.28 32.20 10.65
N GLN A 25 -26.97 32.43 10.52
CA GLN A 25 -26.11 31.77 9.53
C GLN A 25 -26.07 30.24 9.71
N THR A 26 -26.05 29.78 10.96
CA THR A 26 -26.00 28.35 11.28
C THR A 26 -27.34 27.68 10.97
N LYS A 27 -28.47 28.36 11.25
CA LYS A 27 -29.82 27.90 10.88
C LYS A 27 -30.01 27.79 9.37
N ALA A 28 -29.56 28.77 8.59
CA ALA A 28 -29.67 28.73 7.12
C ALA A 28 -28.81 27.61 6.47
N LYS A 29 -27.75 27.15 7.15
CA LYS A 29 -26.82 26.12 6.67
C LYS A 29 -27.08 24.72 7.26
N LEU A 30 -27.97 24.61 8.24
CA LEU A 30 -28.36 23.36 8.91
C LEU A 30 -28.78 22.23 7.94
N PRO A 31 -29.55 22.47 6.86
CA PRO A 31 -29.94 21.40 5.93
C PRO A 31 -28.75 20.76 5.22
N ILE A 32 -27.72 21.55 4.90
CA ILE A 32 -26.51 21.07 4.22
C ILE A 32 -25.68 20.20 5.17
N ILE A 33 -25.53 20.63 6.42
CA ILE A 33 -24.82 19.88 7.45
C ILE A 33 -25.50 18.53 7.69
N LEU A 34 -26.83 18.51 7.77
CA LEU A 34 -27.61 17.28 7.91
C LEU A 34 -27.41 16.33 6.71
N ILE A 35 -27.35 16.86 5.48
CA ILE A 35 -27.05 16.06 4.28
C ILE A 35 -25.66 15.42 4.36
N PHE A 36 -24.63 16.15 4.81
CA PHE A 36 -23.28 15.59 4.97
C PHE A 36 -23.21 14.52 6.08
N ILE A 37 -23.91 14.72 7.19
CA ILE A 37 -24.00 13.74 8.27
C ILE A 37 -24.70 12.47 7.78
N LEU A 38 -25.83 12.61 7.08
CA LEU A 38 -26.55 11.50 6.47
C LEU A 38 -25.65 10.75 5.49
N PHE A 39 -24.90 11.47 4.65
CA PHE A 39 -23.97 10.90 3.69
C PHE A 39 -22.86 10.08 4.37
N ALA A 40 -22.25 10.62 5.42
CA ALA A 40 -21.26 9.91 6.21
C ALA A 40 -21.84 8.64 6.86
N ALA A 41 -23.06 8.73 7.39
CA ALA A 41 -23.74 7.57 7.98
C ALA A 41 -24.00 6.45 6.97
N ILE A 42 -24.42 6.79 5.74
CA ILE A 42 -24.67 5.82 4.66
C ILE A 42 -23.38 5.12 4.24
N ILE A 43 -22.31 5.89 3.98
CA ILE A 43 -21.00 5.34 3.61
C ILE A 43 -20.55 4.34 4.67
N SER A 44 -20.62 4.74 5.93
CA SER A 44 -20.14 3.89 7.02
C SER A 44 -21.00 2.65 7.23
N TYR A 45 -22.30 2.74 7.00
CA TYR A 45 -23.18 1.58 6.98
C TYR A 45 -22.83 0.60 5.84
N GLN A 46 -22.56 1.11 4.63
CA GLN A 46 -22.23 0.29 3.46
C GLN A 46 -20.87 -0.41 3.56
N ASP A 47 -19.87 0.28 4.10
CA ASP A 47 -18.53 -0.26 4.28
C ASP A 47 -18.38 -1.08 5.55
N LYS A 48 -19.40 -1.07 6.41
CA LYS A 48 -19.38 -1.66 7.76
C LYS A 48 -18.22 -1.15 8.62
N ARG A 49 -17.74 0.07 8.33
CA ARG A 49 -16.63 0.73 9.02
C ARG A 49 -16.93 2.20 9.25
N PHE A 50 -16.55 2.71 10.41
CA PHE A 50 -16.64 4.13 10.74
C PHE A 50 -15.34 4.58 11.41
N PHE A 51 -14.65 5.55 10.80
CA PHE A 51 -13.37 6.07 11.29
C PHE A 51 -12.33 4.98 11.61
N GLY A 52 -12.26 3.95 10.76
CA GLY A 52 -11.31 2.84 10.92
C GLY A 52 -11.75 1.75 11.91
N HIS A 53 -12.92 1.90 12.53
CA HIS A 53 -13.52 0.87 13.40
C HIS A 53 -14.52 0.03 12.61
N ASP A 54 -14.35 -1.29 12.65
CA ASP A 54 -15.27 -2.23 12.03
C ASP A 54 -16.50 -2.45 12.92
N PHE A 55 -17.71 -2.43 12.35
CA PHE A 55 -18.94 -2.71 13.11
C PHE A 55 -19.09 -4.19 13.51
N LYS A 56 -18.28 -5.10 12.93
CA LYS A 56 -18.15 -6.50 13.33
C LYS A 56 -16.69 -6.92 13.15
N GLU A 57 -16.01 -7.28 14.24
CA GLU A 57 -14.70 -7.93 14.18
C GLU A 57 -14.83 -9.22 13.38
N LYS A 58 -14.29 -9.25 12.16
CA LYS A 58 -14.01 -10.53 11.48
C LYS A 58 -12.80 -11.15 12.18
N ALA A 59 -12.94 -12.40 12.61
CA ALA A 59 -11.83 -13.22 13.06
C ALA A 59 -10.85 -13.41 11.90
N ILE A 60 -9.82 -12.58 11.84
CA ILE A 60 -8.63 -12.84 11.04
C ILE A 60 -7.96 -14.04 11.69
N VAL A 61 -7.71 -15.10 10.92
CA VAL A 61 -6.82 -16.20 11.35
C VAL A 61 -5.46 -15.56 11.61
N LYS A 62 -5.17 -15.29 12.89
CA LYS A 62 -3.89 -14.70 13.28
C LYS A 62 -2.82 -15.75 12.99
N PRO A 63 -1.77 -15.43 12.23
CA PRO A 63 -0.60 -16.32 12.15
C PRO A 63 -0.12 -16.61 13.58
N TYR A 64 0.35 -17.83 13.83
CA TYR A 64 0.88 -18.20 15.15
C TYR A 64 2.08 -17.30 15.47
N ILE A 65 1.86 -16.34 16.36
CA ILE A 65 2.89 -15.47 16.92
C ILE A 65 3.10 -15.98 18.35
N PRO A 66 4.30 -16.45 18.71
CA PRO A 66 4.58 -16.88 20.08
C PRO A 66 4.36 -15.72 21.05
N GLU A 67 3.97 -16.05 22.28
CA GLU A 67 3.80 -15.05 23.33
C GLU A 67 5.08 -14.20 23.50
N LEU A 68 4.90 -12.92 23.81
CA LEU A 68 6.01 -12.04 24.08
C LEU A 68 6.80 -12.54 25.31
N PRO A 69 8.12 -12.29 25.37
CA PRO A 69 8.91 -12.54 26.57
C PRO A 69 8.26 -11.91 27.80
N LYS A 70 8.34 -12.55 28.97
CA LYS A 70 7.85 -11.91 30.20
C LYS A 70 8.78 -10.75 30.57
N ILE A 71 8.24 -9.70 31.16
CA ILE A 71 9.01 -8.53 31.62
C ILE A 71 10.14 -8.95 32.58
N ASN A 72 9.89 -9.93 33.45
CA ASN A 72 10.91 -10.46 34.35
C ASN A 72 12.09 -11.11 33.60
N ASP A 73 11.81 -11.80 32.49
CA ASP A 73 12.84 -12.39 31.64
C ASP A 73 13.68 -11.28 31.00
N ILE A 74 13.06 -10.19 30.51
CA ILE A 74 13.80 -9.04 29.95
C ILE A 74 14.67 -8.35 31.00
N LYS A 75 14.15 -8.13 32.22
CA LYS A 75 14.91 -7.52 33.32
C LYS A 75 16.13 -8.35 33.69
N GLN A 76 15.96 -9.68 33.78
CA GLN A 76 17.00 -10.58 34.24
C GLN A 76 18.03 -10.91 33.14
N ILE A 77 17.57 -11.12 31.91
CA ILE A 77 18.37 -11.67 30.80
C ILE A 77 19.07 -10.54 30.04
N ALA A 78 18.36 -9.45 29.73
CA ALA A 78 18.89 -8.33 28.94
C ALA A 78 19.46 -7.18 29.80
N LYS A 79 19.47 -7.31 31.12
CA LYS A 79 19.89 -6.28 32.10
C LYS A 79 19.18 -4.94 31.95
N LEU A 80 17.99 -4.92 31.34
CA LEU A 80 17.14 -3.74 31.20
C LEU A 80 16.26 -3.58 32.45
N ASN A 81 16.86 -3.17 33.56
CA ASN A 81 16.18 -3.08 34.86
C ASN A 81 14.98 -2.11 34.87
N LEU A 82 14.96 -1.14 33.94
CA LEU A 82 13.93 -0.12 33.78
C LEU A 82 12.74 -0.57 32.92
N ALA A 83 12.75 -1.77 32.34
CA ALA A 83 11.66 -2.25 31.48
C ALA A 83 10.38 -2.53 32.28
N GLU A 84 9.26 -1.91 31.93
CA GLU A 84 7.97 -2.12 32.62
C GLU A 84 6.85 -2.60 31.70
N ILE A 85 6.87 -2.19 30.43
CA ILE A 85 5.80 -2.52 29.48
C ILE A 85 6.41 -3.07 28.20
N ILE A 86 5.80 -4.12 27.63
CA ILE A 86 6.12 -4.61 26.29
C ILE A 86 4.87 -4.46 25.44
N GLU A 87 4.94 -3.60 24.43
CA GLU A 87 3.81 -3.32 23.55
C GLU A 87 4.06 -3.90 22.16
N GLN A 88 3.24 -4.86 21.74
CA GLN A 88 3.30 -5.42 20.39
C GLN A 88 2.94 -4.34 19.36
N GLU A 89 3.80 -4.11 18.38
CA GLU A 89 3.46 -3.20 17.28
C GLU A 89 2.39 -3.86 16.39
N LYS A 90 1.22 -3.20 16.25
CA LYS A 90 0.10 -3.73 15.45
C LYS A 90 0.55 -4.13 14.05
N GLY A 91 0.34 -5.40 13.71
CA GLY A 91 0.62 -5.96 12.38
C GLY A 91 2.10 -6.23 12.10
N LYS A 92 2.98 -6.15 13.09
CA LYS A 92 4.41 -6.44 12.94
C LYS A 92 4.87 -7.54 13.91
N ALA A 93 5.90 -8.30 13.52
CA ALA A 93 6.57 -9.31 14.33
C ALA A 93 7.64 -8.68 15.25
N GLN A 94 7.30 -7.57 15.90
CA GLN A 94 8.18 -6.84 16.80
C GLN A 94 7.38 -6.13 17.89
N ALA A 95 8.02 -5.88 19.03
CA ALA A 95 7.43 -5.17 20.16
C ALA A 95 8.41 -4.13 20.73
N ALA A 96 7.86 -3.02 21.22
CA ALA A 96 8.61 -1.99 21.91
C ALA A 96 8.77 -2.36 23.40
N ILE A 97 9.96 -2.16 23.95
CA ILE A 97 10.22 -2.26 25.39
C ILE A 97 10.18 -0.85 25.95
N LEU A 98 9.29 -0.58 26.90
CA LEU A 98 9.04 0.75 27.46
C LEU A 98 9.37 0.80 28.96
N ASP A 99 9.83 1.95 29.43
CA ASP A 99 9.96 2.27 30.85
C ASP A 99 8.60 2.66 31.49
N ALA A 100 8.61 2.93 32.81
CA ALA A 100 7.44 3.38 33.57
C ALA A 100 6.78 4.65 33.02
N ASN A 101 7.54 5.48 32.31
CA ASN A 101 7.12 6.75 31.75
C ASN A 101 6.65 6.60 30.30
N GLY A 102 6.65 5.38 29.74
CA GLY A 102 6.29 5.08 28.36
C GLY A 102 7.38 5.40 27.34
N ASN A 103 8.63 5.66 27.76
CA ASN A 103 9.75 5.86 26.85
C ASN A 103 10.28 4.51 26.38
N GLN A 104 10.57 4.42 25.08
CA GLN A 104 11.16 3.22 24.52
C GLN A 104 12.64 3.12 24.93
N ILE A 105 13.02 1.99 25.53
CA ILE A 105 14.38 1.68 25.98
C ILE A 105 15.00 0.49 25.23
N GLY A 106 14.22 -0.18 24.39
CA GLY A 106 14.67 -1.30 23.59
C GLY A 106 13.57 -1.86 22.69
N ARG A 107 13.85 -3.00 22.07
CA ARG A 107 12.94 -3.66 21.13
C ARG A 107 13.09 -5.17 21.19
N VAL A 108 11.99 -5.87 20.94
CA VAL A 108 11.98 -7.32 20.73
C VAL A 108 11.64 -7.61 19.27
N LEU A 109 12.49 -8.38 18.60
CA LEU A 109 12.21 -8.93 17.26
C LEU A 109 11.83 -10.41 17.41
N GLN A 110 10.72 -10.83 16.80
CA GLN A 110 10.29 -12.22 16.82
C GLN A 110 10.63 -12.90 15.50
N THR A 111 11.17 -14.13 15.57
CA THR A 111 11.46 -14.89 14.34
C THR A 111 10.20 -15.40 13.66
N MET A 112 9.08 -15.51 14.37
CA MET A 112 7.78 -15.91 13.84
C MET A 112 6.86 -14.71 13.61
N PRO A 113 6.05 -14.69 12.53
CA PRO A 113 5.84 -15.78 11.57
C PRO A 113 6.85 -15.78 10.39
N LEU A 114 7.83 -14.87 10.39
CA LEU A 114 8.76 -14.67 9.27
C LEU A 114 9.56 -15.94 8.90
N CYS A 115 9.89 -16.77 9.88
CA CYS A 115 10.73 -17.96 9.75
C CYS A 115 9.93 -19.26 9.88
N GLN A 116 8.62 -19.24 9.62
CA GLN A 116 7.75 -20.41 9.74
C GLN A 116 8.12 -21.57 8.79
N ASP A 117 8.85 -21.28 7.72
CA ASP A 117 9.39 -22.25 6.75
C ASP A 117 10.69 -22.91 7.22
N LEU A 118 11.37 -22.35 8.24
CA LEU A 118 12.61 -22.88 8.78
C LEU A 118 12.32 -23.92 9.87
N ILE A 119 12.66 -25.17 9.58
CA ILE A 119 12.41 -26.34 10.44
C ILE A 119 13.74 -26.89 10.94
N GLY A 120 13.85 -27.06 12.26
CA GLY A 120 14.97 -27.73 12.92
C GLY A 120 14.97 -29.24 12.65
N PHE A 121 15.42 -30.01 13.62
CA PHE A 121 15.40 -31.46 13.49
C PHE A 121 13.97 -32.02 13.58
N SER A 122 13.12 -31.43 14.43
CA SER A 122 11.74 -31.89 14.67
C SER A 122 10.67 -30.84 14.36
N SER A 123 10.89 -29.57 14.73
CA SER A 123 9.93 -28.47 14.53
C SER A 123 10.64 -27.14 14.29
N ASN A 124 9.86 -26.08 14.07
CA ASN A 124 10.37 -24.71 14.17
C ASN A 124 10.93 -24.43 15.58
N ILE A 125 11.88 -23.51 15.65
CA ILE A 125 12.49 -23.03 16.91
C ILE A 125 12.20 -21.52 17.01
N PRO A 126 11.06 -21.11 17.60
CA PRO A 126 10.72 -19.70 17.72
C PRO A 126 11.68 -19.00 18.69
N MET A 127 12.14 -17.81 18.33
CA MET A 127 13.09 -17.04 19.13
C MET A 127 12.69 -15.56 19.16
N SER A 128 13.07 -14.89 20.24
CA SER A 128 12.97 -13.43 20.39
C SER A 128 14.37 -12.83 20.54
N VAL A 129 14.73 -11.90 19.65
CA VAL A 129 15.97 -11.13 19.73
C VAL A 129 15.68 -9.83 20.47
N ILE A 130 16.40 -9.57 21.55
CA ILE A 130 16.26 -8.38 22.38
C ILE A 130 17.34 -7.38 21.98
N LEU A 131 16.92 -6.18 21.61
CA LEU A 131 17.77 -5.07 21.17
C LEU A 131 17.68 -3.90 22.14
N ASP A 132 18.76 -3.15 22.27
CA ASP A 132 18.73 -1.81 22.86
C ASP A 132 18.33 -0.74 21.81
N MET A 133 18.45 0.53 22.20
CA MET A 133 18.13 1.67 21.33
C MET A 133 19.17 1.89 20.22
N ASP A 134 20.38 1.37 20.38
CA ASP A 134 21.47 1.44 19.40
C ASP A 134 21.48 0.23 18.45
N ASN A 135 20.43 -0.60 18.48
CA ASN A 135 20.31 -1.85 17.74
C ASN A 135 21.44 -2.85 18.02
N MET A 136 21.94 -2.86 19.25
CA MET A 136 22.83 -3.89 19.76
C MET A 136 22.03 -5.06 20.30
N ILE A 137 22.45 -6.28 19.99
CA ILE A 137 21.81 -7.49 20.50
C ILE A 137 22.21 -7.67 21.97
N LEU A 138 21.25 -7.47 22.87
CA LEU A 138 21.41 -7.70 24.29
C LEU A 138 21.36 -9.21 24.59
N ASP A 139 20.32 -9.88 24.08
CA ASP A 139 20.17 -11.32 24.23
C ASP A 139 19.17 -11.95 23.22
N ILE A 140 19.12 -13.27 23.21
CA ILE A 140 18.21 -14.08 22.39
C ILE A 140 17.49 -15.09 23.28
N LEU A 141 16.17 -14.97 23.37
CA LEU A 141 15.32 -15.91 24.10
C LEU A 141 14.80 -16.99 23.14
N VAL A 142 15.00 -18.25 23.49
CA VAL A 142 14.38 -19.38 22.77
C VAL A 142 13.05 -19.72 23.43
N HIS A 143 11.98 -19.77 22.64
CA HIS A 143 10.64 -20.12 23.12
C HIS A 143 10.45 -21.64 23.19
N LYS A 144 9.38 -22.06 23.87
CA LYS A 144 8.97 -23.47 23.92
C LYS A 144 8.84 -24.03 22.50
N ASN A 145 9.50 -25.16 22.27
CA ASN A 145 9.57 -25.83 20.98
C ASN A 145 9.59 -27.35 21.20
N SER A 146 9.41 -28.13 20.13
CA SER A 146 9.39 -29.60 20.18
C SER A 146 10.76 -30.22 19.90
N GLU A 147 11.84 -29.44 20.01
CA GLU A 147 13.19 -29.92 19.71
C GLU A 147 13.71 -30.92 20.74
N THR A 148 14.58 -31.82 20.27
CA THR A 148 15.19 -32.82 21.15
C THR A 148 16.04 -32.12 22.23
N PRO A 149 15.76 -32.31 23.54
CA PRO A 149 16.45 -31.57 24.61
C PRO A 149 17.98 -31.72 24.59
N SER A 150 18.50 -32.87 24.16
CA SER A 150 19.95 -33.08 24.03
C SER A 150 20.60 -32.22 22.94
N PHE A 151 19.87 -31.82 21.90
CA PHE A 151 20.38 -30.91 20.87
C PHE A 151 20.40 -29.48 21.38
N MET A 152 19.33 -29.05 22.06
CA MET A 152 19.27 -27.71 22.67
C MET A 152 20.37 -27.50 23.70
N LYS A 153 20.61 -28.49 24.58
CA LYS A 153 21.70 -28.42 25.56
C LYS A 153 23.07 -28.28 24.91
N ARG A 154 23.35 -29.04 23.85
CA ARG A 154 24.63 -28.91 23.10
C ARG A 154 24.78 -27.54 22.43
N ILE A 155 23.69 -26.98 21.93
CA ILE A 155 23.68 -25.65 21.31
C ILE A 155 24.01 -24.57 22.35
N GLU A 156 23.44 -24.71 23.54
CA GLU A 156 23.69 -23.81 24.67
C GLU A 156 25.13 -23.94 25.19
N ASP A 157 25.62 -25.16 25.38
CA ASP A 157 26.97 -25.46 25.87
C ASP A 157 28.05 -24.92 24.91
N ALA A 158 27.82 -25.02 23.60
CA ALA A 158 28.71 -24.47 22.58
C ALA A 158 28.62 -22.93 22.44
N GLY A 159 27.69 -22.27 23.14
CA GLY A 159 27.61 -20.81 23.18
C GLY A 159 27.13 -20.16 21.88
N LEU A 160 26.39 -20.87 21.02
CA LEU A 160 25.95 -20.37 19.70
C LEU A 160 25.22 -19.02 19.81
N LEU A 161 24.23 -18.93 20.71
CA LEU A 161 23.45 -17.71 20.91
C LEU A 161 24.25 -16.61 21.61
N LYS A 162 25.19 -16.99 22.48
CA LYS A 162 26.07 -16.03 23.17
C LYS A 162 26.98 -15.30 22.17
N ALA A 163 27.33 -15.94 21.05
CA ALA A 163 28.15 -15.33 20.00
C ALA A 163 27.46 -14.13 19.30
N TYR A 164 26.12 -14.01 19.38
CA TYR A 164 25.39 -12.87 18.83
C TYR A 164 25.32 -11.68 19.81
N ARG A 165 25.58 -11.88 21.11
CA ARG A 165 25.47 -10.82 22.11
C ARG A 165 26.53 -9.74 21.88
N GLY A 166 26.13 -8.48 22.04
CA GLY A 166 26.99 -7.32 21.84
C GLY A 166 27.33 -7.02 20.38
N LYS A 167 26.72 -7.72 19.41
CA LYS A 167 26.83 -7.36 17.99
C LYS A 167 25.75 -6.37 17.62
N HIS A 168 26.10 -5.38 16.82
CA HIS A 168 25.13 -4.52 16.17
C HIS A 168 24.36 -5.32 15.11
N THR A 169 23.06 -5.07 14.94
CA THR A 169 22.19 -5.75 13.95
C THR A 169 22.80 -5.84 12.53
N LYS A 170 23.39 -4.76 12.01
CA LYS A 170 24.14 -4.72 10.75
C LYS A 170 25.24 -5.78 10.63
N GLU A 171 26.02 -5.97 11.69
CA GLU A 171 27.07 -7.00 11.72
C GLU A 171 26.43 -8.39 11.84
N ALA A 172 25.49 -8.53 12.79
CA ALA A 172 24.81 -9.77 13.09
C ALA A 172 23.99 -10.35 11.92
N ALA A 173 23.48 -9.50 11.03
CA ALA A 173 22.76 -9.91 9.82
C ALA A 173 23.59 -10.80 8.88
N THR A 174 24.91 -10.58 8.86
CA THR A 174 25.88 -11.33 8.04
C THR A 174 26.71 -12.33 8.83
N PHE A 175 26.49 -12.40 10.14
CA PHE A 175 27.25 -13.26 11.03
C PHE A 175 26.84 -14.73 10.84
N ALA A 176 27.82 -15.60 10.54
CA ALA A 176 27.61 -17.02 10.28
C ALA A 176 28.53 -17.84 11.19
N PRO A 177 28.15 -18.06 12.47
CA PRO A 177 28.90 -18.93 13.36
C PRO A 177 28.83 -20.39 12.89
N ASP A 178 29.83 -21.19 13.28
CA ASP A 178 29.90 -22.61 12.90
C ASP A 178 28.70 -23.40 13.43
N THR A 179 28.21 -24.33 12.60
CA THR A 179 27.14 -25.26 13.02
C THR A 179 27.68 -26.32 13.97
N ILE A 180 26.82 -26.78 14.88
CA ILE A 180 27.25 -27.69 15.95
C ILE A 180 27.07 -29.15 15.52
N THR A 181 28.16 -29.91 15.53
CA THR A 181 28.19 -31.34 15.19
C THR A 181 27.19 -32.12 16.04
N ARG A 182 26.38 -32.98 15.40
CA ARG A 182 25.28 -33.74 16.02
C ARG A 182 24.13 -32.88 16.59
N ALA A 183 24.08 -31.59 16.24
CA ALA A 183 22.91 -30.70 16.38
C ALA A 183 22.81 -29.78 15.14
N THR A 184 23.33 -30.23 13.99
CA THR A 184 23.58 -29.40 12.81
C THR A 184 22.31 -28.83 12.21
N ARG A 185 21.23 -29.62 12.13
CA ARG A 185 19.93 -29.16 11.61
C ARG A 185 19.30 -28.08 12.50
N SER A 186 19.28 -28.29 13.81
CA SER A 186 18.72 -27.34 14.78
C SER A 186 19.55 -26.06 14.88
N SER A 187 20.89 -26.17 14.95
CA SER A 187 21.80 -25.01 14.97
C SER A 187 21.74 -24.20 13.67
N SER A 188 21.71 -24.85 12.50
CA SER A 188 21.54 -24.16 11.21
C SER A 188 20.19 -23.45 11.12
N CYS A 189 19.10 -24.08 11.57
CA CYS A 189 17.78 -23.47 11.62
C CYS A 189 17.78 -22.20 12.48
N MET A 190 18.44 -22.22 13.64
CA MET A 190 18.54 -21.06 14.53
C MET A 190 19.34 -19.93 13.87
N ILE A 191 20.51 -20.22 13.31
CA ILE A 191 21.36 -19.22 12.61
C ILE A 191 20.58 -18.56 11.46
N GLN A 192 19.93 -19.36 10.62
CA GLN A 192 19.16 -18.85 9.49
C GLN A 192 17.97 -17.99 9.94
N SER A 193 17.29 -18.40 11.01
CA SER A 193 16.15 -17.66 11.57
C SER A 193 16.58 -16.29 12.12
N LEU A 194 17.72 -16.25 12.83
CA LEU A 194 18.29 -15.01 13.35
C LEU A 194 18.72 -14.07 12.21
N ASN A 195 19.52 -14.57 11.26
CA ASN A 195 20.02 -13.75 10.16
C ASN A 195 18.89 -13.19 9.31
N ARG A 196 17.86 -14.01 9.02
CA ARG A 196 16.67 -13.57 8.27
C ARG A 196 15.88 -12.50 9.02
N THR A 197 15.67 -12.68 10.33
CA THR A 197 14.91 -11.74 11.16
C THR A 197 15.63 -10.40 11.30
N ILE A 198 16.94 -10.43 11.58
CA ILE A 198 17.77 -9.23 11.74
C ILE A 198 17.91 -8.50 10.39
N SER A 199 18.13 -9.23 9.28
CA SER A 199 18.20 -8.63 7.94
C SER A 199 16.88 -7.98 7.53
N ASN A 200 15.75 -8.61 7.86
CA ASN A 200 14.44 -8.03 7.60
C ASN A 200 14.23 -6.74 8.40
N TYR A 201 14.63 -6.73 9.66
CA TYR A 201 14.59 -5.54 10.51
C TYR A 201 15.44 -4.40 9.95
N GLU A 202 16.70 -4.63 9.58
CA GLU A 202 17.57 -3.60 8.98
C GLU A 202 16.98 -3.02 7.69
N ASN A 203 16.38 -3.88 6.86
CA ASN A 203 15.69 -3.44 5.65
C ASN A 203 14.47 -2.57 5.94
N ILE A 204 13.70 -2.88 6.99
CA ILE A 204 12.57 -2.05 7.43
C ILE A 204 13.07 -0.69 7.93
N VAL A 205 14.07 -0.68 8.81
CA VAL A 205 14.66 0.55 9.37
C VAL A 205 15.22 1.45 8.25
N ALA A 206 15.97 0.89 7.30
CA ALA A 206 16.50 1.64 6.17
C ALA A 206 15.40 2.30 5.31
N LYS A 207 14.30 1.57 5.07
CA LYS A 207 13.14 2.10 4.32
C LYS A 207 12.42 3.18 5.09
N GLU A 208 12.20 3.01 6.38
CA GLU A 208 11.56 4.01 7.24
C GLU A 208 12.39 5.32 7.28
N ILE A 209 13.73 5.22 7.35
CA ILE A 209 14.64 6.38 7.28
C ILE A 209 14.54 7.09 5.92
N GLN A 210 14.61 6.35 4.81
CA GLN A 210 14.53 6.94 3.47
C GLN A 210 13.16 7.59 3.21
N GLN A 211 12.08 6.91 3.59
CA GLN A 211 10.71 7.39 3.45
C GLN A 211 10.44 8.63 4.31
N SER A 212 10.99 8.69 5.53
CA SER A 212 10.86 9.88 6.40
C SER A 212 11.51 11.12 5.78
N LYS A 213 12.71 10.98 5.18
CA LYS A 213 13.42 12.07 4.50
C LYS A 213 12.66 12.57 3.28
N GLN A 214 12.09 11.67 2.49
CA GLN A 214 11.26 12.01 1.33
C GLN A 214 9.94 12.69 1.75
N ASN A 215 9.27 12.18 2.78
CA ASN A 215 8.06 12.78 3.34
C ASN A 215 8.31 14.18 3.89
N ARG A 216 9.43 14.39 4.59
CA ARG A 216 9.83 15.72 5.09
C ARG A 216 9.95 16.72 3.94
N ARG A 217 10.66 16.36 2.87
CA ARG A 217 10.78 17.21 1.66
C ARG A 217 9.42 17.53 1.03
N LYS A 218 8.56 16.52 0.87
CA LYS A 218 7.20 16.68 0.32
C LYS A 218 6.37 17.68 1.14
N TYR A 219 6.25 17.47 2.45
CA TYR A 219 5.41 18.31 3.29
C TYR A 219 5.97 19.73 3.47
N SER A 220 7.30 19.90 3.49
CA SER A 220 7.91 21.23 3.50
C SER A 220 7.57 22.01 2.23
N ALA A 221 7.73 21.40 1.04
CA ALA A 221 7.41 22.06 -0.23
C ALA A 221 5.93 22.44 -0.35
N LEU A 222 5.03 21.51 0.02
CA LEU A 222 3.59 21.75 0.00
C LEU A 222 3.15 22.82 1.01
N SER A 223 3.77 22.87 2.19
CA SER A 223 3.47 23.89 3.21
C SER A 223 3.91 25.28 2.75
N ILE A 224 5.11 25.40 2.16
CA ILE A 224 5.58 26.66 1.55
C ILE A 224 4.61 27.12 0.46
N PHE A 225 4.20 26.21 -0.43
CA PHE A 225 3.24 26.52 -1.49
C PHE A 225 1.88 26.98 -0.92
N LEU A 226 1.37 26.31 0.13
CA LEU A 226 0.14 26.69 0.81
C LEU A 226 0.21 28.12 1.39
N LEU A 227 1.33 28.47 2.04
CA LEU A 227 1.55 29.81 2.58
C LEU A 227 1.58 30.88 1.48
N LEU A 228 2.27 30.60 0.38
CA LEU A 228 2.29 31.49 -0.79
C LEU A 228 0.89 31.63 -1.40
N ALA A 229 0.11 30.55 -1.47
CA ALA A 229 -1.26 30.57 -1.98
C ALA A 229 -2.18 31.42 -1.10
N LEU A 230 -2.00 31.34 0.22
CA LEU A 230 -2.72 32.17 1.18
C LEU A 230 -2.34 33.64 1.00
N ALA A 231 -1.06 33.97 0.96
CA ALA A 231 -0.59 35.33 0.71
C ALA A 231 -1.14 35.90 -0.61
N ALA A 232 -1.14 35.09 -1.68
CA ALA A 232 -1.67 35.47 -2.98
C ALA A 232 -3.18 35.70 -2.98
N CYS A 233 -3.93 34.90 -2.22
CA CYS A 233 -5.36 35.07 -2.03
C CYS A 233 -5.71 36.42 -1.37
N PHE A 234 -4.84 36.96 -0.52
CA PHE A 234 -5.07 38.22 0.16
C PHE A 234 -4.51 39.44 -0.60
N ASN A 235 -3.44 39.28 -1.38
CA ASN A 235 -2.76 40.37 -2.10
C ASN A 235 -2.88 40.29 -3.64
N VAL A 236 -4.13 40.19 -4.12
CA VAL A 236 -4.46 39.94 -5.54
C VAL A 236 -3.89 41.00 -6.49
N GLY A 237 -3.84 42.27 -6.08
CA GLY A 237 -3.42 43.39 -6.93
C GLY A 237 -1.96 43.27 -7.39
N SER A 238 -1.04 43.00 -6.46
CA SER A 238 0.40 42.88 -6.77
C SER A 238 0.73 41.61 -7.57
N LEU A 239 0.00 40.52 -7.32
CA LEU A 239 0.25 39.20 -7.91
C LEU A 239 -0.48 38.94 -9.22
N ALA A 240 -1.35 39.86 -9.67
CA ALA A 240 -2.05 39.75 -10.94
C ALA A 240 -1.08 39.63 -12.14
N LYS A 241 0.05 40.35 -12.11
CA LYS A 241 1.10 40.29 -13.16
C LYS A 241 1.71 38.90 -13.29
N TYR A 242 1.84 38.17 -12.19
CA TYR A 242 2.46 36.85 -12.13
C TYR A 242 1.44 35.71 -12.18
N ARG A 243 0.17 36.00 -12.52
CA ARG A 243 -0.91 35.00 -12.48
C ARG A 243 -0.62 33.76 -13.34
N LYS A 244 -0.09 33.90 -14.55
CA LYS A 244 0.25 32.75 -15.41
C LYS A 244 1.31 31.85 -14.77
N PHE A 245 2.35 32.47 -14.20
CA PHE A 245 3.40 31.76 -13.47
C PHE A 245 2.85 31.04 -12.24
N TRP A 246 1.97 31.70 -11.48
CA TRP A 246 1.29 31.10 -10.33
C TRP A 246 0.47 29.86 -10.73
N LEU A 247 -0.32 29.95 -11.80
CA LEU A 247 -1.12 28.82 -12.27
C LEU A 247 -0.24 27.63 -12.68
N PHE A 248 0.89 27.90 -13.33
CA PHE A 248 1.84 26.86 -13.69
C PHE A 248 2.41 26.15 -12.44
N LEU A 249 2.81 26.91 -11.42
CA LEU A 249 3.27 26.34 -10.15
C LEU A 249 2.19 25.53 -9.44
N ALA A 250 0.93 25.98 -9.49
CA ALA A 250 -0.19 25.24 -8.92
C ALA A 250 -0.45 23.90 -9.64
N VAL A 251 -0.22 23.82 -10.95
CA VAL A 251 -0.27 22.54 -11.68
C VAL A 251 0.96 21.67 -11.35
N LEU A 252 2.14 22.27 -11.30
CA LEU A 252 3.40 21.55 -11.13
C LEU A 252 3.57 20.98 -9.72
N ILE A 253 3.42 21.79 -8.67
CA ILE A 253 3.79 21.40 -7.30
C ILE A 253 2.74 20.47 -6.68
N PRO A 254 1.51 20.94 -6.35
CA PRO A 254 0.50 20.07 -5.73
C PRO A 254 -0.23 19.18 -6.75
N GLY A 255 0.03 19.34 -8.06
CA GLY A 255 -0.49 18.47 -9.11
C GLY A 255 0.48 17.38 -9.54
N VAL A 256 1.69 17.71 -10.02
CA VAL A 256 2.60 16.74 -10.64
C VAL A 256 3.68 16.21 -9.68
N ILE A 257 4.42 17.09 -9.00
CA ILE A 257 5.57 16.70 -8.16
C ILE A 257 5.07 16.02 -6.88
N PHE A 258 4.11 16.65 -6.21
CA PHE A 258 3.52 16.15 -4.97
C PHE A 258 1.99 16.19 -5.07
N PRO A 259 1.36 15.26 -5.82
CA PRO A 259 -0.10 15.20 -5.96
C PRO A 259 -0.76 15.25 -4.58
N SER A 260 -1.43 16.35 -4.28
CA SER A 260 -2.06 16.62 -2.98
C SER A 260 -3.24 17.57 -3.22
N LEU A 261 -4.41 16.96 -3.32
CA LEU A 261 -5.66 17.57 -3.75
C LEU A 261 -6.77 17.14 -2.79
N LEU A 262 -7.75 18.01 -2.62
CA LEU A 262 -8.97 17.70 -1.89
C LEU A 262 -9.89 17.02 -2.90
N SER A 263 -10.08 15.72 -2.75
CA SER A 263 -10.95 14.89 -3.60
C SER A 263 -12.08 14.27 -2.79
N ALA A 264 -13.14 13.85 -3.48
CA ALA A 264 -14.21 13.10 -2.84
C ALA A 264 -13.71 11.74 -2.31
N ASP A 265 -12.76 11.13 -3.02
CA ASP A 265 -12.08 9.89 -2.62
C ASP A 265 -11.31 10.03 -1.30
N MET A 266 -10.61 11.16 -1.09
CA MET A 266 -9.92 11.43 0.18
C MET A 266 -10.91 11.54 1.35
N LEU A 267 -12.02 12.24 1.15
CA LEU A 267 -13.07 12.38 2.16
C LEU A 267 -13.72 11.03 2.48
N TYR A 268 -13.98 10.22 1.46
CA TYR A 268 -14.47 8.86 1.62
C TYR A 268 -13.48 7.99 2.41
N SER A 269 -12.20 7.99 2.01
CA SER A 269 -11.15 7.23 2.70
C SER A 269 -10.98 7.67 4.16
N ALA A 270 -11.02 8.98 4.44
CA ALA A 270 -10.97 9.52 5.80
C ALA A 270 -12.16 9.08 6.67
N LEU A 271 -13.37 9.01 6.09
CA LEU A 271 -14.57 8.57 6.79
C LEU A 271 -14.56 7.07 7.09
N VAL A 272 -14.10 6.24 6.15
CA VAL A 272 -14.10 4.78 6.27
C VAL A 272 -12.91 4.29 7.11
N ASN A 273 -11.70 4.79 6.83
CA ASN A 273 -10.45 4.32 7.43
C ASN A 273 -9.98 5.14 8.64
N GLY A 274 -10.63 6.28 8.91
CA GLY A 274 -10.19 7.22 9.93
C GLY A 274 -9.07 8.15 9.45
N ILE A 275 -8.83 9.20 10.22
CA ILE A 275 -7.82 10.23 9.92
C ILE A 275 -6.61 10.03 10.82
N SER A 276 -5.43 9.83 10.25
CA SER A 276 -4.19 9.80 11.03
C SER A 276 -3.66 11.21 11.19
N LEU A 277 -3.75 11.76 12.41
CA LEU A 277 -3.29 13.12 12.72
C LEU A 277 -1.83 13.39 12.30
N LYS A 278 -0.97 12.37 12.26
CA LYS A 278 0.43 12.52 11.85
C LYS A 278 0.62 12.44 10.33
N LYS A 279 -0.11 11.55 9.63
CA LYS A 279 0.09 11.31 8.18
C LYS A 279 -0.72 12.26 7.32
N ASP A 280 -1.91 12.63 7.76
CA ASP A 280 -2.88 13.41 6.99
C ASP A 280 -2.89 14.89 7.37
N LEU A 281 -2.00 15.31 8.28
CA LEU A 281 -1.95 16.66 8.84
C LEU A 281 -2.01 17.77 7.79
N PHE A 282 -1.20 17.65 6.73
CA PHE A 282 -1.17 18.64 5.66
C PHE A 282 -2.53 18.78 4.96
N LEU A 283 -3.19 17.65 4.68
CA LEU A 283 -4.51 17.63 4.04
C LEU A 283 -5.58 18.19 4.97
N ILE A 284 -5.50 17.94 6.27
CA ILE A 284 -6.40 18.53 7.29
C ILE A 284 -6.26 20.06 7.29
N ILE A 285 -5.04 20.58 7.30
CA ILE A 285 -4.78 22.02 7.25
C ILE A 285 -5.30 22.63 5.95
N LEU A 286 -5.02 21.97 4.81
CA LEU A 286 -5.52 22.40 3.50
C LEU A 286 -7.05 22.44 3.46
N ALA A 287 -7.71 21.39 3.97
CA ALA A 287 -9.17 21.32 4.07
C ALA A 287 -9.70 22.46 4.95
N PHE A 288 -9.12 22.66 6.13
CA PHE A 288 -9.48 23.75 7.03
C PHE A 288 -9.38 25.11 6.33
N CYS A 289 -8.26 25.42 5.67
CA CYS A 289 -8.09 26.65 4.90
C CYS A 289 -9.11 26.76 3.75
N ALA A 290 -9.41 25.66 3.06
CA ALA A 290 -10.38 25.63 1.96
C ALA A 290 -11.79 26.04 2.41
N PHE A 291 -12.24 25.64 3.60
CA PHE A 291 -13.57 25.98 4.13
C PHE A 291 -13.59 27.27 4.97
N PHE A 292 -12.57 27.50 5.78
CA PHE A 292 -12.51 28.65 6.71
C PHE A 292 -12.36 29.99 5.99
N ILE A 293 -11.50 30.07 4.97
CA ILE A 293 -11.24 31.34 4.28
C ILE A 293 -12.47 31.88 3.53
N PRO A 294 -13.21 31.07 2.75
CA PRO A 294 -14.47 31.52 2.16
C PRO A 294 -15.55 31.88 3.19
N LEU A 295 -15.57 31.20 4.34
CA LEU A 295 -16.54 31.44 5.39
C LEU A 295 -16.33 32.79 6.09
N VAL A 296 -15.08 33.12 6.44
CA VAL A 296 -14.74 34.31 7.23
C VAL A 296 -14.47 35.53 6.35
N PHE A 297 -13.69 35.35 5.27
CA PHE A 297 -13.20 36.45 4.43
C PHE A 297 -13.93 36.58 3.09
N ASN A 298 -14.86 35.68 2.79
CA ASN A 298 -15.61 35.64 1.53
C ASN A 298 -14.71 35.55 0.26
N ARG A 299 -13.52 34.95 0.40
CA ARG A 299 -12.55 34.77 -0.70
C ARG A 299 -12.45 33.32 -1.13
N ASN A 300 -12.39 33.08 -2.44
CA ASN A 300 -12.17 31.75 -3.02
C ASN A 300 -10.69 31.37 -2.93
N PHE A 301 -10.26 30.80 -1.81
CA PHE A 301 -8.87 30.36 -1.64
C PHE A 301 -8.54 29.14 -2.51
N TYR A 302 -9.21 28.01 -2.25
CA TYR A 302 -8.82 26.72 -2.79
C TYR A 302 -8.87 26.67 -4.32
N CYS A 303 -10.03 26.89 -4.92
CA CYS A 303 -10.22 26.77 -6.36
C CYS A 303 -9.41 27.79 -7.18
N VAL A 304 -9.05 28.95 -6.62
CA VAL A 304 -8.39 30.04 -7.36
C VAL A 304 -6.87 29.99 -7.20
N TRP A 305 -6.36 29.64 -6.02
CA TRP A 305 -4.95 29.77 -5.68
C TRP A 305 -4.24 28.45 -5.46
N TYR A 306 -4.94 27.39 -5.04
CA TYR A 306 -4.30 26.12 -4.70
C TYR A 306 -4.60 24.98 -5.68
N CYS A 307 -5.86 24.85 -6.12
CA CYS A 307 -6.34 23.67 -6.86
C CYS A 307 -5.60 23.48 -8.22
N PRO A 308 -4.88 22.36 -8.43
CA PRO A 308 -4.14 22.12 -9.66
C PRO A 308 -5.08 21.99 -10.88
N PHE A 309 -6.24 21.34 -10.73
CA PHE A 309 -7.20 21.19 -11.83
C PHE A 309 -7.90 22.51 -12.20
N GLY A 310 -8.18 23.36 -11.21
CA GLY A 310 -8.70 24.70 -11.45
C GLY A 310 -7.67 25.60 -12.14
N ALA A 311 -6.40 25.45 -11.79
CA ALA A 311 -5.30 26.16 -12.42
C ALA A 311 -5.08 25.71 -13.88
N LEU A 312 -5.16 24.39 -14.12
CA LEU A 312 -5.03 23.81 -15.47
C LEU A 312 -6.10 24.34 -16.42
N GLN A 313 -7.38 24.37 -16.00
CA GLN A 313 -8.47 24.92 -16.82
C GLN A 313 -8.29 26.42 -17.11
N GLU A 314 -7.81 27.21 -16.15
CA GLU A 314 -7.56 28.64 -16.37
C GLU A 314 -6.36 28.88 -17.29
N LEU A 315 -5.32 28.05 -17.21
CA LEU A 315 -4.22 28.09 -18.17
C LEU A 315 -4.70 27.77 -19.58
N SER A 316 -5.52 26.72 -19.75
CA SER A 316 -6.11 26.37 -21.05
C SER A 316 -6.91 27.52 -21.64
N ASN A 317 -7.73 28.19 -20.83
CA ASN A 317 -8.50 29.35 -21.29
C ASN A 317 -7.59 30.49 -21.79
N LYS A 318 -6.46 30.73 -21.13
CA LYS A 318 -5.48 31.77 -21.51
C LYS A 318 -4.70 31.46 -22.79
N CYS A 319 -4.87 30.28 -23.38
CA CYS A 319 -4.28 29.92 -24.67
C CYS A 319 -5.09 30.47 -25.88
N VAL A 320 -6.33 30.94 -25.67
CA VAL A 320 -7.18 31.49 -26.73
C VAL A 320 -7.47 32.96 -26.45
N SER A 321 -7.47 33.80 -27.49
CA SER A 321 -7.66 35.25 -27.37
C SER A 321 -9.12 35.70 -27.24
N LYS A 322 -10.08 34.86 -27.66
CA LYS A 322 -11.51 35.17 -27.68
C LYS A 322 -12.26 34.38 -26.60
N GLU A 323 -12.62 35.05 -25.51
CA GLU A 323 -13.45 34.48 -24.46
C GLU A 323 -14.93 34.43 -24.89
N TYR A 324 -15.58 33.28 -24.70
CA TYR A 324 -17.02 33.15 -24.93
C TYR A 324 -17.78 33.41 -23.64
N LYS A 325 -18.40 34.59 -23.52
CA LYS A 325 -19.27 34.91 -22.38
C LYS A 325 -20.65 34.29 -22.60
N ILE A 326 -21.00 33.32 -21.75
CA ILE A 326 -22.32 32.69 -21.76
C ILE A 326 -23.41 33.74 -21.50
N LYS A 327 -24.45 33.79 -22.34
CA LYS A 327 -25.58 34.73 -22.17
C LYS A 327 -26.25 34.51 -20.80
N HIS A 328 -26.61 35.59 -20.11
CA HIS A 328 -27.17 35.57 -18.75
C HIS A 328 -28.37 34.62 -18.56
N LYS A 329 -29.19 34.41 -19.60
CA LYS A 329 -30.34 33.48 -19.58
C LYS A 329 -29.92 32.03 -19.25
N TYR A 330 -28.75 31.58 -19.72
CA TYR A 330 -28.29 30.20 -19.54
C TYR A 330 -27.57 29.98 -18.19
N LEU A 331 -27.09 31.04 -17.54
CA LEU A 331 -26.42 30.94 -16.23
C LEU A 331 -27.35 30.37 -15.14
N LYS A 332 -28.67 30.62 -15.25
CA LYS A 332 -29.67 30.08 -14.33
C LYS A 332 -29.73 28.54 -14.40
N TYR A 333 -29.62 27.96 -15.59
CA TYR A 333 -29.68 26.50 -15.80
C TYR A 333 -28.44 25.79 -15.27
N PHE A 334 -27.24 26.33 -15.50
CA PHE A 334 -26.00 25.72 -14.99
C PHE A 334 -25.92 25.71 -13.47
N LYS A 335 -26.50 26.71 -12.80
CA LYS A 335 -26.61 26.72 -11.34
C LYS A 335 -27.48 25.58 -10.81
N HIS A 336 -28.59 25.28 -11.50
CA HIS A 336 -29.43 24.14 -11.14
C HIS A 336 -28.74 22.80 -11.45
N LEU A 337 -28.05 22.70 -12.59
CA LEU A 337 -27.31 21.49 -12.99
C LEU A 337 -26.33 21.01 -11.90
N ARG A 338 -25.53 21.92 -11.35
CA ARG A 338 -24.53 21.57 -10.33
C ARG A 338 -25.17 21.02 -9.05
N ILE A 339 -26.29 21.60 -8.62
CA ILE A 339 -27.06 21.12 -7.46
C ILE A 339 -27.71 19.77 -7.77
N SER A 340 -28.27 19.59 -8.98
CA SER A 340 -28.85 18.33 -9.42
C SER A 340 -27.82 17.20 -9.43
N ILE A 341 -26.59 17.44 -9.90
CA ILE A 341 -25.49 16.44 -9.88
C ILE A 341 -25.17 16.03 -8.44
N PHE A 342 -25.07 16.99 -7.51
CA PHE A 342 -24.83 16.68 -6.10
C PHE A 342 -25.95 15.83 -5.49
N ILE A 343 -27.22 16.16 -5.77
CA ILE A 343 -28.38 15.39 -5.29
C ILE A 343 -28.41 13.99 -5.93
N LEU A 344 -28.13 13.88 -7.23
CA LEU A 344 -28.07 12.59 -7.93
C LEU A 344 -26.99 11.68 -7.36
N LEU A 345 -25.79 12.21 -7.08
CA LEU A 345 -24.75 11.46 -6.38
C LEU A 345 -25.25 10.99 -5.01
N LEU A 346 -25.87 11.88 -4.22
CA LEU A 346 -26.44 11.53 -2.91
C LEU A 346 -27.49 10.40 -3.02
N CYS A 347 -28.42 10.50 -3.97
CA CYS A 347 -29.43 9.48 -4.23
C CYS A 347 -28.81 8.15 -4.68
N TYR A 348 -27.78 8.19 -5.53
CA TYR A 348 -27.06 7.00 -5.98
C TYR A 348 -26.41 6.25 -4.82
N PHE A 349 -25.75 6.99 -3.91
CA PHE A 349 -25.20 6.40 -2.68
C PHE A 349 -26.30 5.87 -1.76
N LEU A 350 -27.42 6.58 -1.60
CA LEU A 350 -28.57 6.12 -0.80
C LEU A 350 -29.14 4.78 -1.28
N LEU A 351 -29.14 4.52 -2.59
CA LEU A 351 -29.66 3.29 -3.20
C LEU A 351 -28.75 2.07 -3.02
N GLY A 352 -27.61 2.20 -2.32
CA GLY A 352 -26.71 1.06 -2.06
C GLY A 352 -25.64 0.83 -3.13
N PHE A 353 -25.58 1.65 -4.18
CA PHE A 353 -24.62 1.48 -5.25
C PHE A 353 -23.23 2.02 -4.86
N ARG A 354 -22.19 1.23 -5.12
CA ARG A 354 -20.80 1.63 -4.92
C ARG A 354 -20.29 2.32 -6.18
N LEU A 355 -20.10 3.64 -6.11
CA LEU A 355 -19.47 4.41 -7.18
C LEU A 355 -17.98 4.52 -6.87
N ASN A 356 -17.13 4.02 -7.78
CA ASN A 356 -15.70 4.25 -7.68
C ASN A 356 -15.41 5.70 -8.11
N LEU A 357 -15.42 6.63 -7.14
CA LEU A 357 -15.26 8.07 -7.39
C LEU A 357 -13.96 8.38 -8.16
N SER A 358 -12.92 7.57 -7.97
CA SER A 358 -11.64 7.67 -8.67
C SER A 358 -11.76 7.57 -10.21
N GLU A 359 -12.82 6.96 -10.73
CA GLU A 359 -13.08 6.75 -12.16
C GLU A 359 -13.90 7.88 -12.83
N VAL A 360 -14.43 8.80 -12.03
CA VAL A 360 -15.33 9.87 -12.50
C VAL A 360 -14.80 11.26 -12.14
N GLU A 361 -13.98 11.37 -11.08
CA GLU A 361 -13.41 12.64 -10.65
C GLU A 361 -12.18 13.02 -11.50
N PRO A 362 -12.16 14.20 -12.17
CA PRO A 362 -11.07 14.58 -13.06
C PRO A 362 -9.75 14.89 -12.34
N PHE A 363 -9.74 15.01 -11.02
CA PHE A 363 -8.52 15.28 -10.27
C PHE A 363 -7.57 14.07 -10.27
N SER A 364 -8.05 12.85 -10.53
CA SER A 364 -7.19 11.67 -10.55
C SER A 364 -6.21 11.64 -11.74
N ILE A 365 -6.34 12.57 -12.70
CA ILE A 365 -5.36 12.77 -13.78
C ILE A 365 -3.96 13.12 -13.29
N PHE A 366 -3.86 13.69 -12.08
CA PHE A 366 -2.59 14.04 -11.45
C PHE A 366 -1.86 12.82 -10.85
N TYR A 367 -2.53 11.67 -10.71
CA TYR A 367 -1.90 10.39 -10.36
C TYR A 367 -1.43 9.68 -11.63
N ILE A 368 -0.31 10.15 -12.19
CA ILE A 368 0.25 9.64 -13.45
C ILE A 368 0.49 8.12 -13.35
N GLY A 369 -0.05 7.37 -14.31
CA GLY A 369 0.11 5.91 -14.42
C GLY A 369 -1.08 5.09 -13.94
N THR A 370 -1.94 5.62 -13.06
CA THR A 370 -3.09 4.88 -12.49
C THR A 370 -4.45 5.42 -12.91
N THR A 371 -4.51 6.52 -13.67
CA THR A 371 -5.77 7.16 -14.08
C THR A 371 -6.58 6.31 -15.07
N ALA A 372 -7.86 6.09 -14.75
CA ALA A 372 -8.84 5.41 -15.59
C ALA A 372 -9.03 6.08 -16.97
N ARG A 373 -9.43 5.28 -17.98
CA ARG A 373 -9.66 5.77 -19.35
C ARG A 373 -10.81 6.78 -19.40
N SER A 374 -11.89 6.54 -18.64
CA SER A 374 -13.03 7.44 -18.50
C SER A 374 -12.61 8.85 -18.06
N VAL A 375 -11.76 8.94 -17.04
CA VAL A 375 -11.25 10.21 -16.52
C VAL A 375 -10.47 10.98 -17.57
N LYS A 376 -9.61 10.31 -18.36
CA LYS A 376 -8.86 10.96 -19.43
C LYS A 376 -9.78 11.59 -20.48
N VAL A 377 -10.87 10.91 -20.84
CA VAL A 377 -11.89 11.44 -21.75
C VAL A 377 -12.62 12.64 -21.14
N ILE A 378 -13.04 12.54 -19.87
CA ILE A 378 -13.69 13.65 -19.16
C ILE A 378 -12.77 14.87 -19.10
N VAL A 379 -11.50 14.69 -18.72
CA VAL A 379 -10.50 15.77 -18.66
C VAL A 379 -10.30 16.39 -20.03
N LEU A 380 -10.16 15.59 -21.09
CA LEU A 380 -10.01 16.10 -22.45
C LEU A 380 -11.21 17.00 -22.84
N VAL A 381 -12.44 16.52 -22.63
CA VAL A 381 -13.66 17.29 -22.91
C VAL A 381 -13.70 18.58 -22.08
N VAL A 382 -13.38 18.51 -20.79
CA VAL A 382 -13.34 19.68 -19.90
C VAL A 382 -12.29 20.69 -20.36
N LEU A 383 -11.10 20.26 -20.77
CA LEU A 383 -10.03 21.16 -21.24
C LEU A 383 -10.37 21.80 -22.59
N LEU A 384 -11.01 21.06 -23.51
CA LEU A 384 -11.53 21.61 -24.77
C LEU A 384 -12.59 22.70 -24.50
N LEU A 385 -13.51 22.45 -23.57
CA LEU A 385 -14.47 23.46 -23.13
C LEU A 385 -13.79 24.64 -22.43
N ALA A 386 -12.72 24.38 -21.68
CA ALA A 386 -11.98 25.41 -20.94
C ALA A 386 -11.28 26.42 -21.85
N LEU A 387 -11.00 26.05 -23.12
CA LEU A 387 -10.49 26.99 -24.12
C LEU A 387 -11.43 28.19 -24.32
N PHE A 388 -12.74 27.98 -24.28
CA PHE A 388 -13.74 29.01 -24.57
C PHE A 388 -14.43 29.56 -23.33
N VAL A 389 -14.62 28.72 -22.32
CA VAL A 389 -15.35 29.03 -21.10
C VAL A 389 -14.40 28.95 -19.90
N PRO A 390 -14.30 29.97 -19.04
CA PRO A 390 -13.38 29.91 -17.91
C PRO A 390 -13.86 28.87 -16.89
N ARG A 391 -12.97 27.89 -16.60
CA ARG A 391 -13.13 26.89 -15.53
C ARG A 391 -14.48 26.12 -15.56
N PRO A 392 -14.82 25.47 -16.69
CA PRO A 392 -16.17 24.92 -16.90
C PRO A 392 -16.53 23.82 -15.89
N TRP A 393 -15.57 22.97 -15.50
CA TRP A 393 -15.83 21.96 -14.48
C TRP A 393 -16.03 22.60 -13.12
N CYS A 394 -15.10 23.46 -12.70
CA CYS A 394 -15.18 24.10 -11.39
C CYS A 394 -16.42 24.98 -11.24
N ASN A 395 -16.87 25.65 -12.30
CA ASN A 395 -18.00 26.58 -12.28
C ASN A 395 -19.37 25.91 -12.46
N TYR A 396 -19.46 24.72 -13.07
CA TYR A 396 -20.76 24.16 -13.45
C TYR A 396 -20.98 22.70 -13.05
N ILE A 397 -19.94 21.94 -12.73
CA ILE A 397 -20.06 20.48 -12.50
C ILE A 397 -19.54 20.07 -11.11
N CYS A 398 -18.43 20.65 -10.66
CA CYS A 398 -17.70 20.23 -9.47
C CYS A 398 -18.56 20.29 -8.18
N PRO A 399 -18.85 19.14 -7.55
CA PRO A 399 -19.63 19.10 -6.30
C PRO A 399 -18.91 19.78 -5.13
N LEU A 400 -17.58 19.62 -5.04
CA LEU A 400 -16.75 20.31 -4.05
C LEU A 400 -16.77 21.84 -4.26
N GLY A 401 -16.81 22.28 -5.52
CA GLY A 401 -16.97 23.69 -5.87
C GLY A 401 -18.26 24.28 -5.32
N GLU A 402 -19.38 23.54 -5.41
CA GLU A 402 -20.66 23.96 -4.82
C GLU A 402 -20.58 24.08 -3.30
N ALA A 403 -19.98 23.10 -2.64
CA ALA A 403 -19.85 23.09 -1.18
C ALA A 403 -19.08 24.33 -0.70
N LEU A 404 -17.94 24.63 -1.35
CA LEU A 404 -17.12 25.80 -1.04
C LEU A 404 -17.83 27.13 -1.37
N GLU A 405 -18.61 27.18 -2.45
CA GLU A 405 -19.36 28.38 -2.83
C GLU A 405 -20.52 28.65 -1.86
N LYS A 406 -21.23 27.61 -1.39
CA LYS A 406 -22.28 27.75 -0.36
C LYS A 406 -21.74 28.14 1.02
N CYS A 407 -20.45 27.91 1.29
CA CYS A 407 -19.81 28.43 2.50
C CYS A 407 -19.74 29.97 2.50
N ARG A 408 -19.72 30.61 1.32
CA ARG A 408 -19.57 32.06 1.16
C ARG A 408 -20.85 32.83 1.50
N TYR A 409 -20.66 34.06 1.97
CA TYR A 409 -21.74 35.00 2.26
C TYR A 409 -22.10 35.82 1.01
N LYS A 410 -23.41 35.97 0.73
CA LYS A 410 -23.90 36.93 -0.27
C LYS A 410 -23.96 38.32 0.36
N LYS A 411 -23.15 39.26 -0.14
CA LYS A 411 -23.25 40.68 0.21
C LYS A 411 -24.63 41.19 -0.26
N GLN A 412 -25.41 41.82 0.62
CA GLN A 412 -26.64 42.53 0.22
C GLN A 412 -26.24 43.88 -0.40
N GLU A 413 -27.05 44.36 -1.35
CA GLU A 413 -26.90 45.68 -1.96
C GLU A 413 -26.94 46.78 -0.87
N GLY A 414 -25.89 47.61 -0.80
CA GLY A 414 -25.77 48.72 0.13
C GLY A 414 -24.49 48.73 1.00
N ASP A 415 -23.73 47.63 1.07
CA ASP A 415 -22.52 47.58 1.91
C ASP A 415 -21.29 48.12 1.16
N SER A 416 -21.05 49.44 1.26
CA SER A 416 -19.94 50.15 0.64
C SER A 416 -18.60 49.78 1.27
N GLY A 417 -17.72 49.18 0.48
CA GLY A 417 -16.30 48.95 0.80
C GLY A 417 -15.95 47.47 0.98
N GLU A 418 -14.94 47.00 0.25
CA GLU A 418 -14.13 45.87 0.69
C GLU A 418 -13.41 46.30 1.99
N LYS A 419 -13.66 45.63 3.11
CA LYS A 419 -12.86 45.83 4.32
C LYS A 419 -11.42 45.42 4.00
N ARG A 420 -10.55 46.39 3.71
CA ARG A 420 -9.10 46.19 3.75
C ARG A 420 -8.76 45.75 5.16
N MET A 421 -8.13 44.58 5.29
CA MET A 421 -7.70 44.07 6.58
C MET A 421 -6.76 45.09 7.25
N SER A 422 -6.96 45.27 8.56
CA SER A 422 -5.99 45.96 9.39
C SER A 422 -4.68 45.16 9.37
N VAL A 423 -3.54 45.83 9.48
CA VAL A 423 -2.23 45.18 9.64
C VAL A 423 -2.24 44.18 10.80
N SER A 424 -3.05 44.43 11.83
CA SER A 424 -3.26 43.53 12.96
C SER A 424 -3.97 42.22 12.59
N ASP A 425 -4.91 42.22 11.63
CA ASP A 425 -5.59 41.00 11.19
C ASP A 425 -4.64 40.11 10.38
N ILE A 426 -3.76 40.72 9.59
CA ILE A 426 -2.69 40.03 8.87
C ILE A 426 -1.70 39.44 9.87
N PHE A 427 -1.32 40.22 10.89
CA PHE A 427 -0.41 39.78 11.95
C PHE A 427 -1.00 38.63 12.75
N ASN A 428 -2.28 38.66 13.11
CA ASN A 428 -2.94 37.58 13.85
C ASN A 428 -3.04 36.28 13.05
N ILE A 429 -3.28 36.36 11.73
CA ILE A 429 -3.30 35.19 10.86
C ILE A 429 -1.89 34.62 10.67
N ILE A 430 -0.90 35.49 10.42
CA ILE A 430 0.51 35.08 10.36
C ILE A 430 0.96 34.52 11.71
N PHE A 431 0.48 35.05 12.83
CA PHE A 431 0.80 34.60 14.18
C PHE A 431 0.16 33.25 14.49
N VAL A 432 -1.09 33.01 14.10
CA VAL A 432 -1.73 31.69 14.22
C VAL A 432 -1.04 30.67 13.31
N ILE A 433 -0.68 31.06 12.08
CA ILE A 433 0.09 30.22 11.17
C ILE A 433 1.50 29.97 11.71
N ALA A 434 2.15 30.97 12.30
CA ALA A 434 3.46 30.85 12.93
C ALA A 434 3.40 30.00 14.19
N ILE A 435 2.32 30.09 14.98
CA ILE A 435 2.08 29.19 16.13
C ILE A 435 1.85 27.76 15.63
N VAL A 436 1.08 27.56 14.56
CA VAL A 436 0.90 26.23 13.96
C VAL A 436 2.22 25.72 13.40
N VAL A 437 2.98 26.54 12.68
CA VAL A 437 4.31 26.20 12.16
C VAL A 437 5.27 25.91 13.32
N VAL A 438 5.30 26.70 14.39
CA VAL A 438 6.13 26.50 15.59
C VAL A 438 5.66 25.28 16.39
N ILE A 439 4.36 24.99 16.49
CA ILE A 439 3.86 23.74 17.11
C ILE A 439 4.23 22.52 16.25
N LEU A 440 4.34 22.69 14.92
CA LEU A 440 4.68 21.63 13.97
C LEU A 440 6.20 21.49 13.69
N TYR A 441 6.98 22.53 14.01
CA TYR A 441 8.43 22.63 13.80
C TYR A 441 9.22 22.95 15.07
N LEU A 442 8.58 22.96 16.24
CA LEU A 442 9.30 22.78 17.50
C LEU A 442 10.08 21.48 17.30
N PRO A 443 11.42 21.52 17.30
CA PRO A 443 12.16 20.31 17.51
C PRO A 443 11.71 19.83 18.89
N LYS A 444 10.81 18.85 18.94
CA LYS A 444 10.95 17.87 20.00
C LYS A 444 12.22 17.15 19.61
N ASP A 445 13.30 17.58 20.23
CA ASP A 445 14.51 16.79 20.42
C ASP A 445 14.07 15.39 20.84
N TYR A 446 13.96 14.51 19.85
CA TYR A 446 14.48 13.18 20.00
C TYR A 446 15.86 13.23 19.35
N GLU A 447 16.79 13.80 20.09
CA GLU A 447 18.21 13.51 19.92
C GLU A 447 18.38 12.00 20.16
N THR A 448 18.57 11.21 19.11
CA THR A 448 19.59 10.16 19.19
C THR A 448 20.91 10.86 18.94
N GLY A 449 21.57 11.22 20.04
CA GLY A 449 22.78 12.01 20.06
C GLY A 449 23.89 11.38 19.23
N VAL A 450 24.34 12.11 18.21
CA VAL A 450 25.64 11.90 17.58
C VAL A 450 26.23 13.28 17.34
N GLN A 451 27.13 13.73 18.23
CA GLN A 451 28.36 14.39 17.83
C GLN A 451 29.42 14.38 18.93
N GLN A 452 30.67 14.16 18.48
CA GLN A 452 31.91 13.83 19.18
C GLN A 452 32.61 15.06 19.82
N THR A 453 33.46 14.82 20.83
CA THR A 453 34.90 15.23 20.86
C THR A 453 35.69 14.52 21.98
N MET A 454 36.94 14.12 21.69
CA MET A 454 37.96 13.43 22.54
C MET A 454 38.61 14.35 23.62
N PRO A 455 39.40 13.83 24.60
CA PRO A 455 40.84 13.58 24.39
C PRO A 455 41.45 12.30 25.04
N LEU A 456 42.65 11.99 24.54
CA LEU A 456 43.65 10.94 24.80
C LEU A 456 43.99 10.60 26.27
N ILE A 457 44.21 9.30 26.56
CA ILE A 457 45.32 8.78 27.40
C ILE A 457 45.86 7.47 26.78
N GLU A 458 47.19 7.36 26.78
CA GLU A 458 48.05 6.44 26.06
C GLU A 458 48.15 5.00 26.61
N THR A 459 48.27 4.07 25.66
CA THR A 459 49.10 2.83 25.57
C THR A 459 49.47 2.00 26.80
N LYS A 460 49.33 0.66 26.68
CA LYS A 460 50.48 -0.28 26.53
C LYS A 460 50.07 -1.76 26.34
N GLY A 461 50.64 -2.37 25.30
CA GLY A 461 51.07 -3.78 25.22
C GLY A 461 50.01 -4.85 24.91
N ALA A 462 50.22 -5.85 24.06
CA ALA A 462 51.31 -6.21 23.17
C ALA A 462 50.75 -7.23 22.17
N ALA A 463 51.01 -7.03 20.87
CA ALA A 463 50.80 -8.05 19.85
C ALA A 463 52.05 -8.95 19.76
N LYS A 464 51.85 -10.26 19.54
CA LYS A 464 52.87 -11.15 19.01
C LYS A 464 52.36 -11.85 17.75
N THR A 465 52.79 -11.27 16.63
CA THR A 465 53.36 -11.89 15.42
C THR A 465 52.72 -13.15 14.84
N ILE A 466 52.16 -12.99 13.64
CA ILE A 466 52.29 -13.97 12.53
C ILE A 466 52.75 -13.17 11.31
N GLU A 467 53.92 -13.50 10.77
CA GLU A 467 54.43 -12.99 9.50
C GLU A 467 54.12 -13.94 8.33
N PRO A 468 54.18 -13.45 7.08
CA PRO A 468 53.27 -13.83 6.00
C PRO A 468 53.94 -14.68 4.91
N SER A 469 53.13 -15.43 4.17
CA SER A 469 53.47 -15.88 2.82
C SER A 469 52.45 -15.31 1.82
N GLN A 470 52.96 -14.51 0.87
CA GLN A 470 52.28 -13.87 -0.24
C GLN A 470 51.91 -14.87 -1.38
N PRO A 471 51.52 -14.42 -2.60
CA PRO A 471 50.13 -14.18 -2.99
C PRO A 471 49.73 -15.00 -4.24
N LEU A 472 48.43 -15.14 -4.51
CA LEU A 472 47.99 -15.45 -5.88
C LEU A 472 47.02 -14.37 -6.35
N ASN A 473 47.54 -13.49 -7.20
CA ASN A 473 46.77 -12.57 -8.03
C ASN A 473 46.00 -13.38 -9.08
N GLN A 474 44.68 -13.32 -9.05
CA GLN A 474 43.84 -13.46 -10.25
C GLN A 474 42.70 -12.44 -10.20
N PRO A 475 42.30 -11.89 -11.37
CA PRO A 475 41.43 -10.73 -11.42
C PRO A 475 40.01 -11.06 -10.96
N ILE A 476 39.45 -10.16 -10.15
CA ILE A 476 38.08 -10.22 -9.64
C ILE A 476 37.11 -10.06 -10.83
N LEU A 477 36.59 -11.19 -11.32
CA LEU A 477 35.40 -11.23 -12.16
C LEU A 477 34.30 -12.05 -11.43
N ASN A 478 33.17 -11.38 -11.18
CA ASN A 478 31.82 -11.95 -10.92
C ASN A 478 31.63 -12.98 -9.79
N GLN A 479 31.82 -12.59 -8.52
CA GLN A 479 31.35 -13.40 -7.37
C GLN A 479 29.85 -13.20 -7.00
N SER A 480 29.20 -12.10 -7.41
CA SER A 480 27.79 -11.86 -7.05
C SER A 480 26.78 -12.69 -7.87
N GLN A 481 27.10 -13.10 -9.10
CA GLN A 481 26.20 -13.93 -9.92
C GLN A 481 26.20 -15.41 -9.48
N THR A 482 27.33 -15.92 -8.98
CA THR A 482 27.50 -17.34 -8.62
C THR A 482 26.82 -17.73 -7.30
N VAL A 483 26.62 -16.78 -6.38
CA VAL A 483 25.90 -17.03 -5.12
C VAL A 483 24.38 -17.13 -5.36
N THR A 484 23.82 -16.30 -6.24
CA THR A 484 22.39 -16.32 -6.55
C THR A 484 22.01 -17.63 -7.24
N GLU A 485 22.73 -18.07 -8.28
CA GLU A 485 22.47 -19.36 -8.95
C GLU A 485 22.59 -20.58 -8.02
N LYS A 486 23.57 -20.59 -7.11
CA LYS A 486 23.74 -21.68 -6.13
C LYS A 486 22.60 -21.78 -5.13
N ILE A 487 22.01 -20.65 -4.71
CA ILE A 487 20.87 -20.63 -3.78
C ILE A 487 19.58 -21.09 -4.50
N THR A 488 19.45 -20.75 -5.79
CA THR A 488 18.27 -21.05 -6.62
C THR A 488 18.07 -22.56 -6.84
N LEU A 489 19.12 -23.37 -6.93
CA LEU A 489 19.04 -24.83 -7.17
C LEU A 489 19.20 -25.70 -5.90
N SER A 490 18.97 -25.13 -4.73
CA SER A 490 19.33 -25.72 -3.44
C SER A 490 18.49 -26.93 -2.99
N ASN A 491 17.30 -27.17 -3.54
CA ASN A 491 16.47 -28.34 -3.18
C ASN A 491 15.73 -28.96 -4.38
N GLU A 492 15.24 -30.18 -4.20
CA GLU A 492 14.59 -30.96 -5.28
C GLU A 492 13.36 -30.24 -5.87
N VAL A 493 12.61 -29.50 -5.05
CA VAL A 493 11.45 -28.74 -5.52
C VAL A 493 11.89 -27.60 -6.44
N THR A 494 12.92 -26.83 -6.07
CA THR A 494 13.40 -25.73 -6.92
C THR A 494 14.06 -26.26 -8.18
N LYS A 495 14.84 -27.35 -8.10
CA LYS A 495 15.36 -28.05 -9.29
C LYS A 495 14.25 -28.45 -10.24
N ASN A 496 13.17 -29.04 -9.73
CA ASN A 496 12.01 -29.42 -10.54
C ASN A 496 11.31 -28.20 -11.17
N ILE A 497 11.10 -27.12 -10.40
CA ILE A 497 10.51 -25.87 -10.91
C ILE A 497 11.35 -25.26 -12.03
N PHE A 498 12.68 -25.19 -11.86
CA PHE A 498 13.59 -24.62 -12.86
C PHE A 498 13.85 -25.55 -14.05
N ALA A 499 13.73 -26.86 -13.87
CA ALA A 499 13.77 -27.84 -14.95
C ALA A 499 12.48 -27.86 -15.79
N ARG A 500 11.35 -27.38 -15.26
CA ARG A 500 10.05 -27.44 -15.95
C ARG A 500 10.06 -26.67 -17.28
N LYS A 501 9.77 -27.39 -18.36
CA LYS A 501 9.67 -26.90 -19.74
C LYS A 501 8.35 -27.29 -20.37
N SER A 502 7.96 -26.62 -21.46
CA SER A 502 6.74 -26.97 -22.19
C SER A 502 7.08 -27.99 -23.27
N VAL A 503 6.67 -29.23 -23.06
CA VAL A 503 6.88 -30.36 -24.00
C VAL A 503 5.64 -30.48 -24.87
N ARG A 504 5.83 -30.48 -26.20
CA ARG A 504 4.73 -30.51 -27.18
C ARG A 504 4.78 -31.71 -28.12
N GLU A 505 5.86 -32.47 -28.05
CA GLU A 505 6.11 -33.68 -28.83
C GLU A 505 6.56 -34.78 -27.85
N PHE A 506 5.98 -35.95 -28.02
CA PHE A 506 6.14 -37.05 -27.07
C PHE A 506 6.46 -38.35 -27.80
N LYS A 507 6.80 -39.40 -27.06
CA LYS A 507 7.16 -40.71 -27.61
C LYS A 507 5.97 -41.54 -28.13
N GLY A 508 4.72 -41.09 -27.98
CA GLY A 508 3.54 -41.88 -28.37
C GLY A 508 3.19 -43.03 -27.42
N LEU A 509 3.80 -43.09 -26.23
CA LEU A 509 3.52 -44.11 -25.22
C LEU A 509 2.41 -43.65 -24.27
N PRO A 510 1.46 -44.53 -23.89
CA PRO A 510 0.40 -44.19 -22.94
C PRO A 510 0.97 -43.89 -21.55
N VAL A 511 0.38 -42.93 -20.85
CA VAL A 511 0.63 -42.68 -19.43
C VAL A 511 -0.46 -43.40 -18.63
N SER A 512 -0.08 -44.13 -17.58
CA SER A 512 -1.07 -44.88 -16.80
C SER A 512 -2.08 -43.95 -16.13
N THR A 513 -3.33 -44.40 -16.07
CA THR A 513 -4.43 -43.64 -15.46
C THR A 513 -4.14 -43.33 -13.99
N ASP A 514 -3.47 -44.22 -13.25
CA ASP A 514 -3.03 -44.00 -11.87
C ASP A 514 -2.08 -42.80 -11.74
N VAL A 515 -1.15 -42.63 -12.69
CA VAL A 515 -0.26 -41.46 -12.72
C VAL A 515 -1.06 -40.19 -13.02
N LEU A 516 -2.03 -40.25 -13.95
CA LEU A 516 -2.94 -39.13 -14.23
C LEU A 516 -3.78 -38.74 -13.00
N TYR A 517 -4.24 -39.72 -12.21
CA TYR A 517 -4.90 -39.46 -10.93
C TYR A 517 -3.95 -38.87 -9.88
N ALA A 518 -2.70 -39.34 -9.80
CA ALA A 518 -1.70 -38.78 -8.91
C ALA A 518 -1.40 -37.30 -9.25
N LEU A 519 -1.34 -36.98 -10.54
CA LEU A 519 -1.22 -35.60 -11.05
C LEU A 519 -2.43 -34.75 -10.62
N VAL A 520 -3.66 -35.24 -10.83
CA VAL A 520 -4.89 -34.56 -10.39
C VAL A 520 -4.92 -34.36 -8.86
N LYS A 521 -4.46 -35.36 -8.10
CA LYS A 521 -4.38 -35.27 -6.63
C LYS A 521 -3.40 -34.18 -6.20
N ALA A 522 -2.25 -34.05 -6.86
CA ALA A 522 -1.32 -32.96 -6.61
C ALA A 522 -1.89 -31.60 -7.03
N GLY A 523 -2.63 -31.54 -8.14
CA GLY A 523 -3.40 -30.36 -8.55
C GLY A 523 -4.41 -29.92 -7.48
N SER A 524 -5.12 -30.88 -6.91
CA SER A 524 -6.13 -30.66 -5.86
C SER A 524 -5.56 -30.19 -4.52
N ALA A 525 -4.24 -30.30 -4.33
CA ALA A 525 -3.56 -29.77 -3.14
C ALA A 525 -3.29 -28.26 -3.24
N ALA A 526 -3.62 -27.61 -4.36
CA ALA A 526 -3.50 -26.17 -4.51
C ALA A 526 -4.37 -25.40 -3.49
N PRO A 527 -3.88 -24.28 -2.93
CA PRO A 527 -4.67 -23.41 -2.08
C PRO A 527 -5.70 -22.65 -2.92
N THR A 528 -6.85 -22.34 -2.33
CA THR A 528 -7.88 -21.55 -3.01
C THR A 528 -8.62 -20.59 -2.13
N ALA A 529 -9.25 -19.61 -2.79
CA ALA A 529 -10.07 -18.60 -2.15
C ALA A 529 -11.06 -19.26 -1.18
N MET A 530 -10.97 -18.86 0.09
CA MET A 530 -11.84 -19.34 1.18
C MET A 530 -11.94 -20.87 1.31
N ASN A 531 -10.95 -21.63 0.78
CA ASN A 531 -10.96 -23.09 0.73
C ASN A 531 -12.21 -23.69 0.04
N VAL A 532 -12.81 -22.97 -0.91
CA VAL A 532 -14.09 -23.31 -1.56
C VAL A 532 -14.01 -24.51 -2.50
N LYS A 533 -12.84 -24.77 -3.08
CA LYS A 533 -12.63 -25.95 -3.95
C LYS A 533 -13.42 -25.95 -5.26
N PRO A 534 -13.41 -24.85 -6.06
CA PRO A 534 -14.20 -24.79 -7.29
C PRO A 534 -13.63 -25.61 -8.45
N TRP A 535 -12.40 -26.14 -8.38
CA TRP A 535 -11.82 -26.88 -9.50
C TRP A 535 -12.48 -28.24 -9.72
N ARG A 536 -12.61 -28.59 -11.00
CA ARG A 536 -13.00 -29.91 -11.52
C ARG A 536 -11.94 -30.36 -12.51
N PHE A 537 -11.78 -31.68 -12.65
CA PHE A 537 -10.82 -32.25 -13.57
C PHE A 537 -11.49 -33.30 -14.46
N VAL A 538 -11.10 -33.34 -15.73
CA VAL A 538 -11.45 -34.42 -16.65
C VAL A 538 -10.16 -35.06 -17.12
N ILE A 539 -9.98 -36.35 -16.85
CA ILE A 539 -8.83 -37.13 -17.34
C ILE A 539 -9.21 -37.70 -18.71
N ILE A 540 -8.37 -37.47 -19.70
CA ILE A 540 -8.51 -37.99 -21.06
C ILE A 540 -7.39 -39.00 -21.28
N GLU A 541 -7.75 -40.27 -21.42
CA GLU A 541 -6.81 -41.34 -21.70
C GLU A 541 -6.27 -41.25 -23.13
N HIS A 542 -5.13 -41.90 -23.40
CA HIS A 542 -4.49 -41.92 -24.71
C HIS A 542 -5.46 -42.23 -25.86
N SER A 543 -6.31 -43.25 -25.68
CA SER A 543 -7.32 -43.69 -26.66
C SER A 543 -8.37 -42.64 -27.01
N HIS A 544 -8.59 -41.66 -26.13
CA HIS A 544 -9.62 -40.62 -26.28
C HIS A 544 -9.05 -39.25 -26.66
N LEU A 545 -7.73 -39.14 -26.89
CA LEU A 545 -7.09 -37.86 -27.22
C LEU A 545 -7.60 -37.22 -28.50
N HIS A 546 -8.03 -38.03 -29.48
CA HIS A 546 -8.65 -37.52 -30.72
C HIS A 546 -9.92 -36.70 -30.47
N SER A 547 -10.59 -36.87 -29.33
CA SER A 547 -11.74 -36.02 -28.98
C SER A 547 -11.36 -34.55 -28.78
N LEU A 548 -10.08 -34.24 -28.54
CA LEU A 548 -9.55 -32.89 -28.32
C LEU A 548 -9.07 -32.21 -29.61
N GLU A 549 -9.45 -32.73 -30.79
CA GLU A 549 -9.13 -32.13 -32.07
C GLU A 549 -9.59 -30.66 -32.13
N GLY A 550 -8.76 -29.79 -32.73
CA GLY A 550 -9.01 -28.35 -32.77
C GLY A 550 -8.75 -27.61 -31.45
N ILE A 551 -8.65 -28.31 -30.32
CA ILE A 551 -8.30 -27.71 -29.01
C ILE A 551 -6.79 -27.75 -28.79
N ILE A 552 -6.14 -28.87 -29.09
CA ILE A 552 -4.69 -29.04 -28.99
C ILE A 552 -4.07 -29.26 -30.38
N ARG A 553 -2.76 -29.03 -30.50
CA ARG A 553 -2.05 -29.17 -31.78
C ARG A 553 -2.09 -30.64 -32.25
N PRO A 554 -2.28 -30.93 -33.55
CA PRO A 554 -2.33 -32.30 -34.07
C PRO A 554 -1.12 -33.16 -33.66
N ILE A 555 0.09 -32.61 -33.77
CA ILE A 555 1.32 -33.34 -33.37
C ILE A 555 1.32 -33.73 -31.88
N THR A 556 0.84 -32.84 -31.02
CA THR A 556 0.75 -33.05 -29.57
C THR A 556 -0.34 -34.07 -29.25
N MET A 557 -1.48 -33.98 -29.93
CA MET A 557 -2.60 -34.91 -29.79
C MET A 557 -2.19 -36.34 -30.15
N ASN A 558 -1.49 -36.51 -31.27
CA ASN A 558 -1.11 -37.83 -31.78
C ASN A 558 0.01 -38.50 -30.98
N THR A 559 0.76 -37.74 -30.19
CA THR A 559 1.94 -38.26 -29.48
C THR A 559 1.77 -38.32 -27.96
N ALA A 560 0.86 -37.53 -27.37
CA ALA A 560 0.65 -37.51 -25.92
C ALA A 560 0.16 -38.86 -25.39
N GLY A 561 0.53 -39.20 -24.16
CA GLY A 561 0.09 -40.43 -23.48
C GLY A 561 -1.21 -40.27 -22.69
N GLY A 562 -1.75 -39.05 -22.63
CA GLY A 562 -3.01 -38.68 -21.98
C GLY A 562 -3.12 -37.16 -21.85
N ALA A 563 -4.22 -36.66 -21.32
CA ALA A 563 -4.41 -35.25 -21.00
C ALA A 563 -5.27 -35.05 -19.75
N ILE A 564 -5.12 -33.89 -19.11
CA ILE A 564 -5.99 -33.43 -18.02
C ILE A 564 -6.60 -32.10 -18.43
N VAL A 565 -7.93 -32.02 -18.38
CA VAL A 565 -8.66 -30.75 -18.52
C VAL A 565 -8.96 -30.22 -17.13
N VAL A 566 -8.57 -28.96 -16.88
CA VAL A 566 -8.84 -28.27 -15.63
C VAL A 566 -9.99 -27.30 -15.84
N CYS A 567 -11.06 -27.45 -15.07
CA CYS A 567 -12.28 -26.66 -15.17
C CYS A 567 -12.61 -25.99 -13.83
N GLY A 568 -13.33 -24.86 -13.87
CA GLY A 568 -13.92 -24.23 -12.69
C GLY A 568 -15.43 -24.44 -12.66
N ASP A 569 -15.96 -24.85 -11.51
CA ASP A 569 -17.38 -24.92 -11.20
C ASP A 569 -17.84 -23.55 -10.66
N LEU A 570 -18.44 -22.75 -11.54
CA LEU A 570 -18.85 -21.38 -11.23
C LEU A 570 -19.93 -21.33 -10.15
N LYS A 571 -20.77 -22.36 -10.06
CA LYS A 571 -21.81 -22.45 -9.03
C LYS A 571 -21.18 -22.60 -7.64
N ILE A 572 -20.21 -23.50 -7.49
CA ILE A 572 -19.46 -23.66 -6.24
C ILE A 572 -18.72 -22.37 -5.88
N ALA A 573 -18.10 -21.73 -6.87
CA ALA A 573 -17.40 -20.47 -6.66
C ALA A 573 -18.35 -19.36 -6.20
N GLU A 574 -19.55 -19.27 -6.78
CA GLU A 574 -20.60 -18.31 -6.41
C GLU A 574 -21.15 -18.56 -5.01
N GLU A 575 -21.55 -19.79 -4.67
CA GLU A 575 -22.02 -20.18 -3.34
C GLU A 575 -20.97 -19.89 -2.25
N GLY A 576 -19.69 -20.07 -2.57
CA GLY A 576 -18.56 -19.75 -1.71
C GLY A 576 -18.21 -18.25 -1.61
N ASN A 577 -18.92 -17.37 -2.33
CA ASN A 577 -18.59 -15.94 -2.48
C ASN A 577 -17.17 -15.69 -3.03
N THR A 578 -16.72 -16.57 -3.93
CA THR A 578 -15.37 -16.57 -4.53
C THR A 578 -15.38 -16.55 -6.06
N LEU A 579 -16.54 -16.26 -6.68
CA LEU A 579 -16.70 -16.25 -8.14
C LEU A 579 -15.57 -15.52 -8.90
N PRO A 580 -15.05 -14.35 -8.49
CA PRO A 580 -13.96 -13.69 -9.22
C PRO A 580 -12.61 -14.46 -9.22
N PHE A 581 -12.45 -15.47 -8.36
CA PHE A 581 -11.18 -16.17 -8.12
C PHE A 581 -11.09 -17.55 -8.78
N TRP A 582 -12.18 -18.08 -9.35
CA TRP A 582 -12.22 -19.45 -9.90
C TRP A 582 -11.06 -19.73 -10.88
N MET A 583 -10.69 -18.73 -11.69
CA MET A 583 -9.62 -18.84 -12.67
C MET A 583 -8.23 -18.91 -12.01
N LEU A 584 -8.00 -18.13 -10.95
CA LEU A 584 -6.75 -18.16 -10.20
C LEU A 584 -6.59 -19.50 -9.48
N ASP A 585 -7.67 -19.95 -8.84
CA ASP A 585 -7.78 -21.23 -8.15
C ASP A 585 -7.44 -22.41 -9.09
N CYS A 586 -8.07 -22.44 -10.27
CA CYS A 586 -7.80 -23.45 -11.28
C CYS A 586 -6.39 -23.32 -11.89
N ALA A 587 -5.84 -22.11 -12.00
CA ALA A 587 -4.51 -21.91 -12.55
C ALA A 587 -3.39 -22.42 -11.62
N ILE A 588 -3.54 -22.24 -10.31
CA ILE A 588 -2.60 -22.77 -9.32
C ILE A 588 -2.68 -24.31 -9.31
N ALA A 589 -3.88 -24.89 -9.40
CA ALA A 589 -4.07 -26.33 -9.51
C ALA A 589 -3.41 -26.92 -10.78
N ALA A 590 -3.60 -26.27 -11.92
CA ALA A 590 -2.96 -26.64 -13.17
C ALA A 590 -1.42 -26.51 -13.12
N GLN A 591 -0.89 -25.50 -12.42
CA GLN A 591 0.56 -25.37 -12.21
C GLN A 591 1.12 -26.50 -11.34
N ASN A 592 0.41 -26.92 -10.30
CA ASN A 592 0.79 -28.10 -9.51
C ASN A 592 0.86 -29.36 -10.39
N ILE A 593 -0.14 -29.59 -11.26
CA ILE A 593 -0.14 -30.71 -12.22
C ILE A 593 1.10 -30.67 -13.11
N LEU A 594 1.46 -29.51 -13.66
CA LEU A 594 2.64 -29.36 -14.53
C LEU A 594 3.95 -29.66 -13.80
N LEU A 595 4.09 -29.22 -12.54
CA LEU A 595 5.27 -29.49 -11.73
C LEU A 595 5.36 -30.96 -11.34
N THR A 596 4.24 -31.58 -11.02
CA THR A 596 4.21 -33.02 -10.72
C THR A 596 4.50 -33.84 -11.98
N ALA A 597 4.05 -33.43 -13.16
CA ALA A 597 4.43 -34.13 -14.40
C ALA A 597 5.95 -34.15 -14.59
N GLU A 598 6.60 -32.99 -14.40
CA GLU A 598 8.07 -32.88 -14.47
C GLU A 598 8.76 -33.79 -13.44
N SER A 599 8.22 -33.92 -12.22
CA SER A 599 8.82 -34.78 -11.18
C SER A 599 8.69 -36.28 -11.48
N TYR A 600 7.71 -36.67 -12.30
CA TYR A 600 7.56 -38.02 -12.83
C TYR A 600 8.40 -38.25 -14.10
N SER A 601 9.29 -37.30 -14.46
CA SER A 601 10.02 -37.29 -15.73
C SER A 601 9.12 -37.30 -16.97
N LEU A 602 7.87 -36.84 -16.82
CA LEU A 602 6.94 -36.62 -17.92
C LEU A 602 7.09 -35.21 -18.47
N GLY A 603 6.72 -35.05 -19.73
CA GLY A 603 6.54 -33.76 -20.37
C GLY A 603 5.07 -33.36 -20.30
N ALA A 604 4.82 -32.06 -20.17
CA ALA A 604 3.48 -31.50 -20.26
C ALA A 604 3.49 -30.08 -20.83
N VAL A 605 2.34 -29.64 -21.34
CA VAL A 605 2.17 -28.28 -21.85
C VAL A 605 0.78 -27.73 -21.53
N TRP A 606 0.75 -26.49 -21.04
CA TRP A 606 -0.49 -25.74 -20.88
C TRP A 606 -1.05 -25.32 -22.24
N ASN A 607 -2.29 -25.71 -22.55
CA ASN A 607 -3.08 -25.17 -23.68
C ASN A 607 -4.29 -24.41 -23.12
N SER A 608 -4.27 -23.08 -23.20
CA SER A 608 -5.39 -22.25 -22.75
C SER A 608 -6.64 -22.52 -23.57
N VAL A 609 -7.78 -22.58 -22.90
CA VAL A 609 -9.13 -22.66 -23.49
C VAL A 609 -9.85 -21.35 -23.21
N TYR A 610 -10.05 -21.03 -21.93
CA TYR A 610 -10.52 -19.72 -21.47
C TYR A 610 -9.42 -18.65 -21.65
N PRO A 611 -9.74 -17.37 -21.96
CA PRO A 611 -11.06 -16.73 -22.07
C PRO A 611 -11.71 -16.77 -23.47
N SER A 612 -11.33 -17.71 -24.34
CA SER A 612 -11.94 -17.77 -25.67
C SER A 612 -13.30 -18.47 -25.60
N ASP A 613 -14.39 -17.69 -25.75
CA ASP A 613 -15.76 -18.20 -25.71
C ASP A 613 -15.98 -19.36 -26.70
N GLU A 614 -15.45 -19.25 -27.91
CA GLU A 614 -15.52 -20.30 -28.94
C GLU A 614 -14.85 -21.60 -28.47
N ARG A 615 -13.62 -21.53 -27.95
CA ARG A 615 -12.88 -22.73 -27.50
C ARG A 615 -13.50 -23.31 -26.24
N THR A 616 -13.99 -22.47 -25.35
CA THR A 616 -14.71 -22.87 -24.14
C THR A 616 -15.98 -23.62 -24.50
N ALA A 617 -16.84 -23.05 -25.35
CA ALA A 617 -18.09 -23.68 -25.78
C ALA A 617 -17.83 -25.00 -26.54
N ASN A 618 -16.84 -25.02 -27.43
CA ASN A 618 -16.46 -26.24 -28.16
C ASN A 618 -16.02 -27.35 -27.21
N LEU A 619 -15.14 -27.07 -26.24
CA LEU A 619 -14.66 -28.08 -25.30
C LEU A 619 -15.74 -28.52 -24.31
N GLN A 620 -16.61 -27.62 -23.87
CA GLN A 620 -17.79 -27.97 -23.06
C GLN A 620 -18.68 -28.97 -23.80
N LYS A 621 -18.93 -28.74 -25.10
CA LYS A 621 -19.70 -29.66 -25.93
C LYS A 621 -19.00 -31.01 -26.12
N ILE A 622 -17.71 -31.01 -26.44
CA ILE A 622 -16.91 -32.24 -26.62
C ILE A 622 -16.97 -33.15 -25.38
N LEU A 623 -16.85 -32.55 -24.19
CA LEU A 623 -16.78 -33.28 -22.93
C LEU A 623 -18.11 -33.39 -22.19
N ASN A 624 -19.21 -32.92 -22.80
CA ASN A 624 -20.54 -32.84 -22.18
C ASN A 624 -20.51 -32.20 -20.76
N LEU A 625 -19.79 -31.07 -20.63
CA LEU A 625 -19.69 -30.36 -19.35
C LEU A 625 -21.01 -29.64 -19.02
N PRO A 626 -21.42 -29.60 -17.73
CA PRO A 626 -22.53 -28.75 -17.29
C PRO A 626 -22.27 -27.27 -17.62
N GLU A 627 -23.34 -26.49 -17.83
CA GLU A 627 -23.23 -25.06 -18.16
C GLU A 627 -22.41 -24.25 -17.14
N ASN A 628 -22.53 -24.59 -15.86
CA ASN A 628 -21.79 -23.95 -14.76
C ASN A 628 -20.32 -24.39 -14.67
N VAL A 629 -19.86 -25.37 -15.45
CA VAL A 629 -18.49 -25.87 -15.43
C VAL A 629 -17.72 -25.34 -16.64
N VAL A 630 -16.77 -24.43 -16.39
CA VAL A 630 -16.02 -23.74 -17.43
C VAL A 630 -14.59 -24.29 -17.53
N PRO A 631 -14.17 -24.85 -18.68
CA PRO A 631 -12.80 -25.32 -18.87
C PRO A 631 -11.81 -24.15 -18.96
N LEU A 632 -10.78 -24.17 -18.10
CA LEU A 632 -9.69 -23.20 -18.12
C LEU A 632 -8.62 -23.58 -19.15
N CYS A 633 -8.14 -24.82 -19.09
CA CYS A 633 -7.05 -25.29 -19.93
C CYS A 633 -7.06 -26.81 -20.11
N VAL A 634 -6.37 -27.26 -21.16
CA VAL A 634 -6.04 -28.66 -21.42
C VAL A 634 -4.54 -28.84 -21.26
N ILE A 635 -4.14 -29.89 -20.54
CA ILE A 635 -2.75 -30.24 -20.29
C ILE A 635 -2.48 -31.63 -20.89
N PRO A 636 -1.98 -31.73 -22.13
CA PRO A 636 -1.43 -32.98 -22.67
C PRO A 636 -0.18 -33.38 -21.90
N ILE A 637 -0.04 -34.67 -21.65
CA ILE A 637 1.02 -35.27 -20.83
C ILE A 637 1.56 -36.50 -21.56
N GLY A 638 2.87 -36.68 -21.55
CA GLY A 638 3.49 -37.85 -22.16
C GLY A 638 4.98 -37.91 -21.90
N TYR A 639 5.63 -38.98 -22.36
CA TYR A 639 7.08 -39.11 -22.27
C TYR A 639 7.73 -38.19 -23.31
N PRO A 640 8.60 -37.24 -22.91
CA PRO A 640 9.20 -36.28 -23.84
C PRO A 640 9.99 -36.98 -24.95
N LEU A 641 9.87 -36.51 -26.19
CA LEU A 641 10.73 -36.98 -27.28
C LEU A 641 12.19 -36.55 -27.08
N GLY A 642 12.39 -35.38 -26.47
CA GLY A 642 13.69 -34.83 -26.08
C GLY A 642 14.05 -33.57 -26.87
N GLY A 643 15.04 -32.83 -26.37
CA GLY A 643 15.54 -31.59 -26.99
C GLY A 643 14.94 -30.31 -26.41
N GLU A 644 13.83 -30.38 -25.69
CA GLU A 644 13.28 -29.21 -24.98
C GLU A 644 14.15 -28.82 -23.79
N LYS A 645 14.46 -27.53 -23.70
CA LYS A 645 15.21 -26.95 -22.59
C LYS A 645 14.34 -25.98 -21.80
N PRO A 646 14.56 -25.85 -20.48
CA PRO A 646 14.01 -24.74 -19.72
C PRO A 646 14.37 -23.40 -20.37
N LYS A 647 13.49 -22.42 -20.25
CA LYS A 647 13.76 -21.06 -20.72
C LYS A 647 14.15 -20.21 -19.53
N GLU A 648 15.21 -19.40 -19.68
CA GLU A 648 15.50 -18.34 -18.73
C GLU A 648 14.42 -17.26 -18.84
N LYS A 649 13.68 -17.06 -17.75
CA LYS A 649 12.52 -16.17 -17.71
C LYS A 649 12.68 -15.09 -16.63
N TYR A 650 13.65 -15.23 -15.73
CA TYR A 650 13.84 -14.28 -14.66
C TYR A 650 14.25 -12.94 -15.24
N ASP A 651 13.49 -11.90 -14.90
CA ASP A 651 13.75 -10.53 -15.33
C ASP A 651 13.77 -9.65 -14.08
N PRO A 652 14.96 -9.22 -13.62
CA PRO A 652 15.07 -8.43 -12.40
C PRO A 652 14.33 -7.09 -12.50
N SER A 653 14.07 -6.58 -13.72
CA SER A 653 13.31 -5.33 -13.91
C SER A 653 11.84 -5.45 -13.52
N LYS A 654 11.30 -6.68 -13.43
CA LYS A 654 9.93 -6.97 -13.02
C LYS A 654 9.82 -7.27 -11.52
N VAL A 655 10.92 -7.18 -10.78
CA VAL A 655 10.99 -7.45 -9.35
C VAL A 655 11.10 -6.12 -8.60
N HIS A 656 10.03 -5.77 -7.90
CA HIS A 656 9.90 -4.51 -7.19
C HIS A 656 9.98 -4.75 -5.68
N LEU A 657 10.94 -4.11 -5.01
CA LEU A 657 11.11 -4.26 -3.57
C LEU A 657 10.22 -3.26 -2.83
N ASN A 658 9.19 -3.76 -2.13
CA ASN A 658 8.16 -3.04 -1.34
C ASN A 658 7.15 -2.23 -2.15
N THR A 659 7.61 -1.47 -3.12
CA THR A 659 6.79 -0.58 -3.94
C THR A 659 7.11 -0.83 -5.39
N TYR A 660 6.07 -0.76 -6.23
CA TYR A 660 6.20 -0.83 -7.68
C TYR A 660 7.14 0.25 -8.22
#